data_AF-A0A5D2X2K6-F1
#
_entry.id   AF-A0A5D2X2K6-F1
#
_cell.length_a   1.000
_cell.length_b   1.000
_cell.length_c   1.000
_cell.angle_alpha   90.00
_cell.angle_beta   90.00
_cell.angle_gamma   90.00
#
_symmetry.space_group_name_H-M   'P 1'
#
loop_
_entity.id
_entity.type
_entity.pdbx_description
1 polymer ?
#
loop_
_entity_poly.entity_id
_entity_poly.type
_entity_poly.pdbx_seq_one_letter_code
_entity_poly.pdbx_strand_id
1 'polypeptide(L)'
;MSARVRQKCSHGEEKYQRNISSETLDSGCLNSATVCGVDWTTLPDDTVIQLFSYLNYRDRASLASTCRTFRLLGSLPCLWGSLDLRSYKFDTAAAVSLSLRCKNLQRLKFHAAGSADAIVSLQARELREISGDFCRDITDAALSVIAARHEMLESIHLGPDPCERISSDAIKALAYCCPRLRRLWMSGVKEANGDAINALAKHCRQLMELGFVESDNIDEVALGNLSSLKFLSVAGTRNLKWGSVAQVWSRLPQLVGLDVSRTDVNLSSITRFLSLSRNLKVLIALNCPVFEVEVDRNTMHNNKGRILLTLFSDIVKGVASLFADNLESVTDVFQHWKEIRNGDKNLDEVVVWIEWAISHSLLRIAENNLKEFDDFWLTQGAAVLLSLLQSSQEEVQERAATAVATFVVIDDEDVTVHCQRAEAILCGDGIRMLLNLARSCQEGLQSEAAKAIANLSIDSKVAKAVAESGGTDILANLAKSTNRLVAEEAAGGLWNLSVGDEHKGAIAEAGGVKALVDLILKWPPSSTDVLLERATGALANLGADEKCSMEVALAGGIHALVMLARTCKFEGVQEQAARALANLAAHGDSNSNNAAIGQEAGALEALVQLTYSQNEGVRQEAAGALWNLSFDDKNREAISAVGGVEALVALAQSSLDASQGLQERAAGALWGLSVSETNSTAIGRQGGIAPLIALASSDVEDVHETAAGALWNLAFYRDNALRIIQDDGVQPLVHLCSSSNSKMARFMAALALVYMFDGRIDSAVPVGPSPSSQGSSKTLNIDGVGRMALKHVDEFVSSFYEPQTFNAAAATLVPTALAQIAETIRIPEAGHLRCSGAEIDRYVRMLRDPSSILKSCSAFALLQFTMPGGRHAMHHSCLLQKAGAARVLRATAAASTAPIQAKIFTKIVLRNLENHHEVSS
;
A
#
# COMPACT_ATOMS: atom_id res chain seq x y z
N MET A 1 10.85 -38.52 47.57
CA MET A 1 11.67 -39.74 47.81
C MET A 1 11.77 -40.52 46.51
N SER A 2 12.95 -41.11 46.26
CA SER A 2 13.35 -42.00 45.14
C SER A 2 13.51 -41.33 43.76
N ALA A 3 14.61 -41.42 43.00
CA ALA A 3 15.96 -41.92 43.21
C ALA A 3 16.89 -41.27 42.15
N ARG A 4 18.15 -41.04 42.50
CA ARG A 4 19.22 -40.49 41.64
C ARG A 4 19.65 -41.51 40.58
N VAL A 5 19.90 -41.06 39.35
CA VAL A 5 20.97 -41.62 38.50
C VAL A 5 21.85 -40.47 38.03
N ARG A 6 23.02 -40.35 38.67
CA ARG A 6 24.19 -39.66 38.12
C ARG A 6 24.88 -40.67 37.21
N GLN A 7 25.14 -40.32 35.95
CA GLN A 7 26.16 -41.03 35.17
C GLN A 7 27.22 -40.03 34.72
N LYS A 8 28.44 -40.31 35.17
CA LYS A 8 29.69 -39.60 34.91
C LYS A 8 30.12 -39.84 33.46
N CYS A 9 30.73 -38.82 32.86
CA CYS A 9 31.56 -38.93 31.67
C CYS A 9 32.63 -40.04 31.83
N SER A 10 32.77 -40.86 30.79
CA SER A 10 33.96 -41.65 30.51
C SER A 10 34.41 -41.34 29.09
N HIS A 11 35.64 -40.83 28.96
CA HIS A 11 36.36 -40.74 27.69
C HIS A 11 36.45 -42.13 27.04
N GLY A 12 36.00 -42.21 25.80
CA GLY A 12 36.28 -43.29 24.88
C GLY A 12 36.47 -42.68 23.50
N GLU A 13 37.72 -42.63 23.04
CA GLU A 13 38.07 -42.32 21.66
C GLU A 13 37.56 -43.46 20.77
N GLU A 14 36.51 -43.22 19.97
CA GLU A 14 36.24 -44.05 18.80
C GLU A 14 35.97 -43.17 17.58
N LYS A 15 36.90 -43.28 16.62
CA LYS A 15 36.85 -42.70 15.28
C LYS A 15 35.59 -43.16 14.55
N TYR A 16 34.69 -42.24 14.23
CA TYR A 16 33.82 -42.34 13.07
C TYR A 16 34.02 -41.11 12.19
N GLN A 17 34.94 -41.23 11.23
CA GLN A 17 35.01 -40.36 10.07
C GLN A 17 33.76 -40.62 9.21
N ARG A 18 32.83 -39.65 9.19
CA ARG A 18 31.96 -39.45 8.03
C ARG A 18 32.26 -38.06 7.49
N ASN A 19 32.92 -38.05 6.34
CA ASN A 19 33.13 -36.87 5.51
C ASN A 19 31.78 -36.22 5.21
N ILE A 20 31.58 -34.99 5.68
CA ILE A 20 30.63 -34.07 5.08
C ILE A 20 31.48 -33.15 4.21
N SER A 21 31.47 -33.44 2.91
CA SER A 21 32.00 -32.56 1.87
C SER A 21 31.24 -31.25 1.89
N SER A 22 31.99 -30.15 1.81
CA SER A 22 31.48 -28.81 1.61
C SER A 22 30.75 -28.71 0.28
N GLU A 23 29.43 -28.66 0.32
CA GLU A 23 28.63 -28.10 -0.76
C GLU A 23 27.83 -26.92 -0.20
N THR A 24 28.01 -25.80 -0.89
CA THR A 24 27.29 -24.54 -0.82
C THR A 24 25.84 -24.66 -0.32
N LEU A 25 25.56 -24.04 0.83
CA LEU A 25 24.21 -23.75 1.30
C LEU A 25 23.61 -22.65 0.42
N ASP A 26 22.97 -23.08 -0.65
CA ASP A 26 22.17 -22.24 -1.54
C ASP A 26 20.68 -22.39 -1.16
N SER A 27 19.95 -21.27 -1.14
CA SER A 27 18.50 -21.15 -0.90
C SER A 27 17.92 -21.80 0.38
N GLY A 28 17.67 -20.98 1.40
CA GLY A 28 17.06 -21.39 2.66
C GLY A 28 15.56 -21.70 2.56
N CYS A 29 15.21 -22.86 2.03
CA CYS A 29 13.93 -23.52 2.32
C CYS A 29 14.22 -24.95 2.76
N LEU A 30 14.31 -25.17 4.07
CA LEU A 30 14.39 -26.51 4.64
C LEU A 30 13.04 -27.22 4.39
N ASN A 31 13.04 -28.18 3.46
CA ASN A 31 11.87 -29.01 3.17
C ASN A 31 11.24 -29.59 4.46
N SER A 32 9.92 -29.47 4.60
CA SER A 32 9.17 -29.98 5.77
C SER A 32 9.38 -31.47 6.05
N ALA A 33 9.90 -32.25 5.09
CA ALA A 33 10.18 -33.67 5.24
C ALA A 33 11.46 -33.98 6.05
N THR A 34 12.41 -33.05 6.18
CA THR A 34 13.68 -33.25 6.92
C THR A 34 13.62 -32.83 8.40
N VAL A 35 12.55 -32.16 8.85
CA VAL A 35 12.42 -31.64 10.24
C VAL A 35 11.80 -32.68 11.20
N CYS A 36 11.27 -33.78 10.68
CA CYS A 36 10.68 -34.84 11.51
C CYS A 36 11.78 -35.73 12.11
N GLY A 37 12.35 -35.34 13.26
CA GLY A 37 13.28 -36.19 14.00
C GLY A 37 14.22 -35.52 15.00
N VAL A 38 14.28 -34.18 15.08
CA VAL A 38 15.15 -33.51 16.06
C VAL A 38 14.41 -33.34 17.39
N ASP A 39 14.80 -34.11 18.40
CA ASP A 39 14.37 -33.84 19.77
C ASP A 39 15.16 -32.64 20.33
N TRP A 40 14.57 -31.45 20.18
CA TRP A 40 15.13 -30.18 20.65
C TRP A 40 15.44 -30.15 22.16
N THR A 41 14.85 -31.06 22.94
CA THR A 41 15.13 -31.17 24.39
C THR A 41 16.44 -31.89 24.70
N THR A 42 17.06 -32.52 23.69
CA THR A 42 18.35 -33.22 23.82
C THR A 42 19.56 -32.38 23.40
N LEU A 43 19.33 -31.16 22.89
CA LEU A 43 20.41 -30.23 22.57
C LEU A 43 21.18 -29.88 23.85
N PRO A 44 22.52 -29.81 23.80
CA PRO A 44 23.31 -29.33 24.93
C PRO A 44 22.88 -27.93 25.37
N ASP A 45 22.88 -27.68 26.69
CA ASP A 45 22.48 -26.39 27.26
C ASP A 45 23.21 -25.21 26.60
N ASP A 46 24.51 -25.35 26.32
CA ASP A 46 25.33 -24.32 25.66
C ASP A 46 24.83 -24.02 24.23
N THR A 47 24.40 -25.04 23.49
CA THR A 47 23.82 -24.88 22.15
C THR A 47 22.47 -24.17 22.22
N VAL A 48 21.63 -24.51 23.19
CA VAL A 48 20.32 -23.84 23.40
C VAL A 48 20.51 -22.39 23.79
N ILE A 49 21.46 -22.09 24.69
CA ILE A 49 21.83 -20.72 25.06
C ILE A 49 22.32 -19.95 23.84
N GLN A 50 23.17 -20.56 23.01
CA GLN A 50 23.65 -19.93 21.78
C GLN A 50 22.50 -19.67 20.80
N LEU A 51 21.56 -20.60 20.61
CA LEU A 51 20.36 -20.38 19.81
C LEU A 51 19.52 -19.22 20.37
N PHE A 52 19.31 -19.18 21.69
CA PHE A 52 18.57 -18.11 22.36
C PHE A 52 19.24 -16.73 22.21
N SER A 53 20.56 -16.70 22.04
CA SER A 53 21.31 -15.46 21.83
C SER A 53 21.05 -14.83 20.46
N TYR A 54 20.64 -15.61 19.47
CA TYR A 54 20.26 -15.13 18.13
C TYR A 54 18.81 -14.64 18.05
N LEU A 55 18.02 -14.85 19.10
CA LEU A 55 16.63 -14.44 19.15
C LEU A 55 16.49 -13.08 19.82
N ASN A 56 15.53 -12.29 19.33
CA ASN A 56 15.04 -11.13 20.07
C ASN A 56 14.48 -11.58 21.43
N TYR A 57 14.30 -10.61 22.34
CA TYR A 57 13.93 -10.90 23.71
C TYR A 57 12.55 -11.57 23.83
N ARG A 58 11.62 -11.32 22.90
CA ARG A 58 10.27 -11.90 22.86
C ARG A 58 10.33 -13.36 22.45
N ASP A 59 10.95 -13.68 21.32
CA ASP A 59 11.08 -15.06 20.84
C ASP A 59 11.84 -15.92 21.83
N ARG A 60 12.86 -15.34 22.46
CA ARG A 60 13.54 -15.96 23.60
C ARG A 60 12.59 -16.21 24.77
N ALA A 61 11.75 -15.25 25.15
CA ALA A 61 10.79 -15.41 26.24
C ALA A 61 9.72 -16.46 25.91
N SER A 62 9.22 -16.46 24.67
CA SER A 62 8.28 -17.44 24.13
C SER A 62 8.87 -18.85 24.15
N LEU A 63 10.08 -19.04 23.62
CA LEU A 63 10.77 -20.34 23.67
C LEU A 63 11.05 -20.76 25.11
N ALA A 64 11.48 -19.84 25.97
CA ALA A 64 11.67 -20.12 27.39
C ALA A 64 10.37 -20.54 28.12
N SER A 65 9.20 -20.25 27.55
CA SER A 65 7.91 -20.65 28.13
C SER A 65 7.50 -22.09 27.80
N THR A 66 8.09 -22.69 26.76
CA THR A 66 7.65 -23.97 26.18
C THR A 66 7.93 -25.19 27.07
N CYS A 67 9.07 -25.22 27.78
CA CYS A 67 9.44 -26.34 28.66
C CYS A 67 10.23 -25.88 29.89
N ARG A 68 10.38 -26.76 30.89
CA ARG A 68 11.09 -26.42 32.15
C ARG A 68 12.58 -26.14 31.94
N THR A 69 13.25 -26.91 31.07
CA THR A 69 14.67 -26.72 30.77
C THR A 69 14.91 -25.37 30.10
N PHE A 70 14.15 -25.06 29.05
CA PHE A 70 14.26 -23.78 28.34
C PHE A 70 13.86 -22.58 29.21
N ARG A 71 12.94 -22.77 30.16
CA ARG A 71 12.63 -21.75 31.16
C ARG A 71 13.83 -21.42 32.03
N LEU A 72 14.58 -22.43 32.46
CA LEU A 72 15.79 -22.26 33.25
C LEU A 72 16.87 -21.58 32.41
N LEU A 73 17.18 -22.11 31.23
CA LEU A 73 18.21 -21.57 30.33
C LEU A 73 17.89 -20.16 29.84
N GLY A 74 16.65 -19.89 29.44
CA GLY A 74 16.18 -18.57 29.00
C GLY A 74 16.13 -17.52 30.10
N SER A 75 16.23 -17.93 31.37
CA SER A 75 16.35 -17.01 32.51
C SER A 75 17.79 -16.63 32.84
N LEU A 76 18.78 -17.24 32.19
CA LEU A 76 20.20 -17.00 32.48
C LEU A 76 20.59 -15.55 32.13
N PRO A 77 21.23 -14.81 33.05
CA PRO A 77 21.59 -13.40 32.82
C PRO A 77 22.49 -13.15 31.61
N CYS A 78 23.26 -14.14 31.15
CA CYS A 78 24.11 -14.03 29.96
C CYS A 78 23.33 -13.73 28.67
N LEU A 79 22.04 -14.08 28.62
CA LEU A 79 21.18 -13.77 27.48
C LEU A 79 20.67 -12.32 27.52
N TRP A 80 20.63 -11.69 28.70
CA TRP A 80 19.96 -10.40 28.92
C TRP A 80 20.95 -9.25 29.10
N GLY A 81 22.17 -9.36 28.57
CA GLY A 81 23.17 -8.29 28.60
C GLY A 81 22.81 -7.08 27.73
N SER A 82 21.88 -7.26 26.78
CA SER A 82 21.32 -6.20 25.94
C SER A 82 19.82 -6.39 25.82
N LEU A 83 19.06 -5.30 25.82
CA LEU A 83 17.60 -5.31 25.71
C LEU A 83 17.13 -4.14 24.85
N ASP A 84 16.35 -4.44 23.81
CA ASP A 84 15.64 -3.43 23.01
C ASP A 84 14.15 -3.52 23.33
N LEU A 85 13.59 -2.44 23.87
CA LEU A 85 12.19 -2.34 24.29
C LEU A 85 11.38 -1.37 23.43
N ARG A 86 11.93 -0.84 22.33
CA ARG A 86 11.32 0.25 21.57
C ARG A 86 9.93 -0.08 21.01
N SER A 87 9.69 -1.33 20.66
CA SER A 87 8.43 -1.74 20.03
C SER A 87 7.28 -2.01 21.00
N TYR A 88 7.43 -1.66 22.29
CA TYR A 88 6.48 -2.02 23.34
C TYR A 88 6.30 -0.90 24.34
N LYS A 89 5.10 -0.84 24.89
CA LYS A 89 4.86 -0.04 26.09
C LYS A 89 5.59 -0.68 27.26
N PHE A 90 6.77 -0.15 27.58
CA PHE A 90 7.52 -0.55 28.75
C PHE A 90 7.03 0.24 29.96
N ASP A 91 6.35 -0.43 30.89
CA ASP A 91 5.84 0.17 32.11
C ASP A 91 6.51 -0.43 33.35
N THR A 92 6.17 0.11 34.52
CA THR A 92 6.71 -0.36 35.80
C THR A 92 6.43 -1.84 36.04
N ALA A 93 5.29 -2.38 35.60
CA ALA A 93 4.94 -3.77 35.79
C ALA A 93 5.82 -4.69 34.93
N ALA A 94 6.05 -4.33 33.66
CA ALA A 94 6.97 -5.00 32.77
C ALA A 94 8.41 -4.94 33.32
N ALA A 95 8.85 -3.78 33.82
CA ALA A 95 10.17 -3.62 34.44
C ALA A 95 10.36 -4.53 35.66
N VAL A 96 9.36 -4.62 36.53
CA VAL A 96 9.39 -5.51 37.71
C VAL A 96 9.51 -6.98 37.27
N SER A 97 8.78 -7.40 36.24
CA SER A 97 8.86 -8.76 35.69
C SER A 97 10.24 -9.10 35.11
N LEU A 98 10.89 -8.14 34.46
CA LEU A 98 12.22 -8.30 33.86
C LEU A 98 13.37 -8.13 34.86
N SER A 99 13.12 -7.49 36.00
CA SER A 99 14.14 -7.06 36.97
C SER A 99 15.15 -8.14 37.37
N LEU A 100 14.69 -9.38 37.62
CA LEU A 100 15.56 -10.48 38.05
C LEU A 100 16.43 -11.05 36.92
N ARG A 101 15.97 -10.95 35.66
CA ARG A 101 16.68 -11.45 34.47
C ARG A 101 17.73 -10.46 33.99
N CYS A 102 17.46 -9.18 34.18
CA CYS A 102 18.27 -8.06 33.69
C CYS A 102 19.31 -7.54 34.72
N LYS A 103 19.71 -8.36 35.71
CA LYS A 103 20.70 -7.93 36.73
C LYS A 103 22.05 -7.51 36.13
N ASN A 104 22.47 -8.21 35.08
CA ASN A 104 23.71 -7.96 34.36
C ASN A 104 23.45 -7.22 33.03
N LEU A 105 22.32 -6.52 32.92
CA LEU A 105 21.99 -5.74 31.73
C LEU A 105 23.01 -4.60 31.59
N GLN A 106 23.63 -4.51 30.42
CA GLN A 106 24.64 -3.50 30.10
C GLN A 106 24.16 -2.47 29.09
N ARG A 107 23.23 -2.85 28.20
CA ARG A 107 22.70 -1.97 27.15
C ARG A 107 21.18 -2.02 27.10
N LEU A 108 20.54 -0.85 27.07
CA LEU A 108 19.09 -0.73 27.03
C LEU A 108 18.67 0.29 25.97
N LYS A 109 17.82 -0.13 25.04
CA LYS A 109 17.08 0.77 24.15
C LYS A 109 15.63 0.86 24.58
N PHE A 110 15.06 2.05 24.56
CA PHE A 110 13.67 2.29 24.95
C PHE A 110 13.01 3.36 24.07
N HIS A 111 11.69 3.39 24.08
CA HIS A 111 10.89 4.37 23.32
C HIS A 111 9.97 5.12 24.26
N ALA A 112 9.86 6.44 24.07
CA ALA A 112 9.01 7.34 24.83
C ALA A 112 9.35 7.50 26.34
N ALA A 113 8.90 8.62 26.91
CA ALA A 113 9.22 9.01 28.28
C ALA A 113 8.66 8.07 29.36
N GLY A 114 7.46 7.50 29.15
CA GLY A 114 6.86 6.56 30.10
C GLY A 114 7.71 5.30 30.32
N SER A 115 8.49 4.90 29.30
CA SER A 115 9.45 3.81 29.40
C SER A 115 10.67 4.20 30.23
N ALA A 116 11.11 5.46 30.14
CA ALA A 116 12.26 5.97 30.90
C ALA A 116 12.03 5.86 32.42
N ASP A 117 10.84 6.21 32.90
CA ASP A 117 10.48 6.11 34.32
C ASP A 117 10.53 4.67 34.83
N ALA A 118 10.20 3.71 33.96
CA ALA A 118 10.22 2.29 34.30
C ALA A 118 11.65 1.71 34.41
N ILE A 119 12.65 2.33 33.78
CA ILE A 119 14.06 1.90 33.84
C ILE A 119 14.57 1.84 35.28
N VAL A 120 14.14 2.79 36.11
CA VAL A 120 14.50 2.88 37.54
C VAL A 120 14.10 1.62 38.32
N SER A 121 13.09 0.90 37.84
CA SER A 121 12.59 -0.34 38.46
C SER A 121 13.37 -1.59 38.02
N LEU A 122 14.28 -1.48 37.05
CA LEU A 122 15.21 -2.54 36.71
C LEU A 122 16.28 -2.69 37.81
N GLN A 123 16.64 -3.91 38.18
CA GLN A 123 17.76 -4.17 39.10
C GLN A 123 19.12 -4.17 38.36
N ALA A 124 19.21 -3.44 37.25
CA ALA A 124 20.32 -3.44 36.30
C ALA A 124 21.49 -2.55 36.76
N ARG A 125 22.20 -2.94 37.83
CA ARG A 125 23.29 -2.11 38.39
C ARG A 125 24.52 -1.99 37.49
N GLU A 126 24.64 -2.84 36.47
CA GLU A 126 25.75 -2.85 35.52
C GLU A 126 25.44 -2.14 34.20
N LEU A 127 24.36 -1.33 34.16
CA LEU A 127 23.96 -0.61 32.97
C LEU A 127 25.04 0.40 32.55
N ARG A 128 25.52 0.27 31.30
CA ARG A 128 26.57 1.10 30.71
C ARG A 128 26.06 2.01 29.62
N GLU A 129 25.06 1.56 28.85
CA GLU A 129 24.54 2.29 27.71
C GLU A 129 23.02 2.36 27.76
N ILE A 130 22.48 3.57 27.58
CA ILE A 130 21.06 3.80 27.35
C ILE A 130 20.87 4.61 26.07
N SER A 131 19.91 4.20 25.26
CA SER A 131 19.51 4.89 24.03
C SER A 131 17.98 5.00 24.01
N GLY A 132 17.46 6.19 23.72
CA GLY A 132 16.03 6.50 23.83
C GLY A 132 15.52 7.38 22.70
N ASP A 133 14.54 6.87 21.96
CA ASP A 133 13.87 7.58 20.86
C ASP A 133 12.49 8.11 21.33
N PHE A 134 11.92 9.10 20.63
CA PHE A 134 10.62 9.72 20.98
C PHE A 134 10.53 10.21 22.43
N CYS A 135 11.66 10.69 22.98
CA CYS A 135 11.79 11.06 24.39
C CYS A 135 11.32 12.48 24.72
N ARG A 136 10.43 13.11 23.91
CA ARG A 136 10.00 14.51 24.08
C ARG A 136 9.47 14.85 25.48
N ASP A 137 8.79 13.89 26.10
CA ASP A 137 8.18 14.05 27.42
C ASP A 137 9.11 13.73 28.60
N ILE A 138 10.36 13.27 28.36
CA ILE A 138 11.28 12.89 29.44
C ILE A 138 11.65 14.13 30.26
N THR A 139 11.61 14.01 31.59
CA THR A 139 11.80 15.15 32.48
C THR A 139 13.17 15.11 33.17
N ASP A 140 13.58 16.26 33.71
CA ASP A 140 14.78 16.34 34.54
C ASP A 140 14.76 15.35 35.71
N ALA A 141 13.60 15.17 36.34
CA ALA A 141 13.43 14.24 37.44
C ALA A 141 13.68 12.80 37.00
N ALA A 142 13.08 12.37 35.88
CA ALA A 142 13.25 11.02 35.34
C ALA A 142 14.73 10.74 35.06
N LEU A 143 15.40 11.62 34.32
CA LEU A 143 16.81 11.46 33.95
C LEU A 143 17.74 11.51 35.17
N SER A 144 17.46 12.38 36.15
CA SER A 144 18.23 12.47 37.39
C SER A 144 18.13 11.17 38.22
N VAL A 145 16.96 10.55 38.27
CA VAL A 145 16.78 9.28 38.99
C VAL A 145 17.48 8.13 38.25
N ILE A 146 17.42 8.10 36.91
CA ILE A 146 18.19 7.14 36.11
C ILE A 146 19.69 7.28 36.39
N ALA A 147 20.21 8.51 36.37
CA ALA A 147 21.60 8.83 36.66
C ALA A 147 22.02 8.34 38.06
N ALA A 148 21.23 8.66 39.08
CA ALA A 148 21.53 8.31 40.47
C ALA A 148 21.47 6.80 40.74
N ARG A 149 20.75 6.03 39.93
CA ARG A 149 20.65 4.55 40.07
C ARG A 149 21.72 3.80 39.30
N HIS A 150 22.24 4.38 38.23
CA HIS A 150 23.10 3.72 37.26
C HIS A 150 24.45 4.46 37.12
N GLU A 151 25.23 4.47 38.20
CA GLU A 151 26.52 5.19 38.28
C GLU A 151 27.59 4.66 37.28
N MET A 152 27.36 3.48 36.71
CA MET A 152 28.24 2.82 35.74
C MET A 152 27.99 3.26 34.29
N LEU A 153 27.06 4.19 34.04
CA LEU A 153 26.76 4.67 32.70
C LEU A 153 28.01 5.29 32.02
N GLU A 154 28.29 4.79 30.83
CA GLU A 154 29.36 5.23 29.93
C GLU A 154 28.81 5.96 28.70
N SER A 155 27.58 5.63 28.28
CA SER A 155 26.96 6.18 27.07
C SER A 155 25.49 6.50 27.30
N ILE A 156 25.08 7.72 26.95
CA ILE A 156 23.68 8.15 26.99
C ILE A 156 23.35 8.82 25.67
N HIS A 157 22.33 8.31 24.98
CA HIS A 157 21.80 8.87 23.74
C HIS A 157 20.30 9.10 23.89
N LEU A 158 19.85 10.34 23.77
CA LEU A 158 18.43 10.72 23.80
C LEU A 158 18.12 11.57 22.56
N GLY A 159 17.30 11.04 21.66
CA GLY A 159 17.04 11.61 20.33
C GLY A 159 16.63 10.51 19.35
N PRO A 160 16.27 10.82 18.09
CA PRO A 160 16.43 12.12 17.44
C PRO A 160 15.39 13.16 17.88
N ASP A 161 14.24 12.78 18.44
CA ASP A 161 13.20 13.74 18.84
C ASP A 161 13.66 14.78 19.88
N PRO A 162 13.17 16.04 19.79
CA PRO A 162 13.54 17.10 20.72
C PRO A 162 13.16 16.77 22.17
N CYS A 163 14.13 16.77 23.09
CA CYS A 163 13.95 16.55 24.51
C CYS A 163 13.75 17.87 25.29
N GLU A 164 12.70 18.61 24.94
CA GLU A 164 12.44 19.99 25.41
C GLU A 164 12.25 20.13 26.93
N ARG A 165 11.98 19.03 27.62
CA ARG A 165 11.79 18.98 29.08
C ARG A 165 13.06 18.64 29.86
N ILE A 166 14.19 18.46 29.17
CA ILE A 166 15.50 18.36 29.79
C ILE A 166 16.17 19.73 29.83
N SER A 167 16.63 20.12 31.02
CA SER A 167 17.37 21.33 31.31
C SER A 167 18.76 21.05 31.89
N SER A 168 19.46 22.14 32.21
CA SER A 168 20.78 22.13 32.85
C SER A 168 20.82 21.37 34.19
N ASP A 169 19.70 21.26 34.89
CA ASP A 169 19.65 20.55 36.18
C ASP A 169 19.81 19.04 36.01
N ALA A 170 19.22 18.43 34.98
CA ALA A 170 19.46 17.02 34.69
C ALA A 170 20.87 16.76 34.17
N ILE A 171 21.42 17.68 33.37
CA ILE A 171 22.81 17.59 32.90
C ILE A 171 23.79 17.64 34.09
N LYS A 172 23.53 18.50 35.10
CA LYS A 172 24.28 18.51 36.36
C LYS A 172 24.13 17.19 37.11
N ALA A 173 22.92 16.66 37.24
CA ALA A 173 22.68 15.39 37.91
C ALA A 173 23.46 14.25 37.25
N LEU A 174 23.47 14.19 35.91
CA LEU A 174 24.29 13.25 35.14
C LEU A 174 25.77 13.42 35.43
N ALA A 175 26.27 14.66 35.42
CA ALA A 175 27.67 14.94 35.72
C ALA A 175 28.08 14.44 37.10
N TYR A 176 27.25 14.64 38.12
CA TYR A 176 27.56 14.23 39.49
C TYR A 176 27.42 12.72 39.72
N CYS A 177 26.46 12.06 39.08
CA CYS A 177 26.13 10.66 39.35
C CYS A 177 26.86 9.67 38.43
N CYS A 178 27.28 10.09 37.23
CA CYS A 178 27.84 9.19 36.21
C CYS A 178 29.31 9.55 35.86
N PRO A 179 30.28 9.35 36.77
CA PRO A 179 31.68 9.77 36.55
C PRO A 179 32.40 8.99 35.44
N ARG A 180 31.82 7.88 34.96
CA ARG A 180 32.36 7.06 33.86
C ARG A 180 31.84 7.46 32.49
N LEU A 181 31.03 8.52 32.39
CA LEU A 181 30.44 8.96 31.14
C LEU A 181 31.52 9.30 30.11
N ARG A 182 31.41 8.67 28.93
CA ARG A 182 32.29 8.82 27.78
C ARG A 182 31.59 9.46 26.59
N ARG A 183 30.30 9.19 26.44
CA ARG A 183 29.45 9.70 25.36
C ARG A 183 28.16 10.25 25.93
N LEU A 184 27.83 11.49 25.59
CA LEU A 184 26.57 12.11 25.91
C LEU A 184 26.00 12.76 24.66
N TRP A 185 24.87 12.26 24.19
CA TRP A 185 24.17 12.81 23.04
C TRP A 185 22.73 13.14 23.40
N MET A 186 22.32 14.37 23.17
CA MET A 186 20.97 14.85 23.47
C MET A 186 20.48 15.76 22.34
N SER A 187 19.30 15.45 21.81
CA SER A 187 18.61 16.26 20.81
C SER A 187 17.58 17.19 21.47
N GLY A 188 17.51 18.45 21.04
CA GLY A 188 16.50 19.42 21.44
C GLY A 188 16.43 19.74 22.93
N VAL A 189 17.58 19.79 23.63
CA VAL A 189 17.57 20.20 25.04
C VAL A 189 17.29 21.69 25.16
N LYS A 190 16.49 22.07 26.17
CA LYS A 190 16.03 23.45 26.34
C LYS A 190 17.17 24.41 26.68
N GLU A 191 18.06 23.98 27.57
CA GLU A 191 19.19 24.80 28.04
C GLU A 191 20.31 23.92 28.59
N ALA A 192 21.56 24.17 28.14
CA ALA A 192 22.78 23.66 28.77
C ALA A 192 23.70 24.84 29.13
N ASN A 193 23.53 25.36 30.34
CA ASN A 193 24.30 26.50 30.83
C ASN A 193 25.70 26.12 31.30
N GLY A 194 26.53 27.16 31.54
CA GLY A 194 27.92 26.97 31.90
C GLY A 194 28.13 26.17 33.18
N ASP A 195 27.26 26.29 34.19
CA ASP A 195 27.39 25.50 35.41
C ASP A 195 27.24 24.00 35.15
N ALA A 196 26.27 23.62 34.31
CA ALA A 196 26.05 22.22 33.96
C ALA A 196 27.20 21.65 33.13
N ILE A 197 27.66 22.39 32.13
CA ILE A 197 28.78 21.97 31.27
C ILE A 197 30.09 21.91 32.07
N ASN A 198 30.34 22.87 32.97
CA ASN A 198 31.51 22.84 33.84
C ASN A 198 31.44 21.70 34.87
N ALA A 199 30.23 21.28 35.31
CA ALA A 199 30.07 20.08 36.12
C ALA A 199 30.49 18.83 35.33
N LEU A 200 30.08 18.70 34.06
CA LEU A 200 30.54 17.62 33.17
C LEU A 200 32.08 17.63 33.06
N ALA A 201 32.68 18.79 32.81
CA ALA A 201 34.14 18.92 32.70
C ALA A 201 34.87 18.47 33.98
N LYS A 202 34.30 18.77 35.14
CA LYS A 202 34.91 18.48 36.44
C LYS A 202 34.79 17.02 36.86
N HIS A 203 33.61 16.43 36.63
CA HIS A 203 33.23 15.11 37.16
C HIS A 203 33.31 13.97 36.13
N CYS A 204 33.06 14.25 34.85
CA CYS A 204 33.11 13.28 33.74
C CYS A 204 34.42 13.41 32.94
N ARG A 205 35.56 13.14 33.58
CA ARG A 205 36.90 13.38 32.99
C ARG A 205 37.24 12.49 31.79
N GLN A 206 36.43 11.48 31.53
CA GLN A 206 36.56 10.58 30.38
C GLN A 206 35.57 10.90 29.26
N LEU A 207 34.85 12.03 29.33
CA LEU A 207 33.90 12.45 28.30
C LEU A 207 34.66 12.78 27.01
N MET A 208 34.51 11.91 26.01
CA MET A 208 35.17 12.00 24.70
C MET A 208 34.23 12.52 23.61
N GLU A 209 32.93 12.25 23.75
CA GLU A 209 31.89 12.61 22.78
C GLU A 209 30.78 13.39 23.47
N LEU A 210 30.43 14.54 22.89
CA LEU A 210 29.33 15.37 23.34
C LEU A 210 28.53 15.86 22.14
N GLY A 211 27.23 15.63 22.15
CA GLY A 211 26.27 16.17 21.21
C GLY A 211 25.16 16.91 21.93
N PHE A 212 25.08 18.22 21.73
CA PHE A 212 23.88 19.00 22.03
C PHE A 212 23.35 19.48 20.69
N VAL A 213 22.43 18.72 20.12
CA VAL A 213 21.99 18.87 18.73
C VAL A 213 20.57 19.40 18.72
N GLU A 214 20.22 20.21 17.73
CA GLU A 214 18.90 20.87 17.61
C GLU A 214 18.49 21.62 18.88
N SER A 215 19.46 22.13 19.64
CA SER A 215 19.24 22.79 20.92
C SER A 215 19.25 24.32 20.77
N ASP A 216 18.65 25.05 21.71
CA ASP A 216 18.48 26.50 21.55
C ASP A 216 19.48 27.34 22.36
N ASN A 217 19.73 26.99 23.63
CA ASN A 217 20.52 27.80 24.56
C ASN A 217 21.66 26.99 25.19
N ILE A 218 22.79 26.94 24.48
CA ILE A 218 23.98 26.23 24.92
C ILE A 218 25.07 27.25 25.25
N ASP A 219 25.69 27.14 26.42
CA ASP A 219 26.84 27.98 26.79
C ASP A 219 28.08 27.55 26.02
N GLU A 220 28.35 28.25 24.93
CA GLU A 220 29.44 27.96 24.02
C GLU A 220 30.82 28.13 24.65
N VAL A 221 30.96 29.00 25.65
CA VAL A 221 32.25 29.25 26.31
C VAL A 221 32.59 28.08 27.24
N ALA A 222 31.60 27.60 27.99
CA ALA A 222 31.78 26.47 28.89
C ALA A 222 32.11 25.16 28.16
N LEU A 223 31.56 24.93 26.95
CA LEU A 223 31.94 23.79 26.11
C LEU A 223 33.45 23.74 25.83
N GLY A 224 34.07 24.90 25.71
CA GLY A 224 35.51 25.03 25.53
C GLY A 224 36.37 24.63 26.74
N ASN A 225 35.77 24.36 27.90
CA ASN A 225 36.47 23.87 29.09
C ASN A 225 36.58 22.33 29.14
N LEU A 226 35.91 21.61 28.23
CA LEU A 226 35.90 20.14 28.17
C LEU A 226 37.19 19.60 27.52
N SER A 227 38.31 19.61 28.26
CA SER A 227 39.62 19.25 27.72
C SER A 227 39.79 17.81 27.24
N SER A 228 38.92 16.89 27.68
CA SER A 228 38.92 15.47 27.27
C SER A 228 38.19 15.22 25.95
N LEU A 229 37.47 16.21 25.43
CA LEU A 229 36.57 16.05 24.30
C LEU A 229 37.34 15.81 23.00
N LYS A 230 37.03 14.70 22.33
CA LYS A 230 37.53 14.34 20.99
C LYS A 230 36.56 14.74 19.89
N PHE A 231 35.26 14.57 20.14
CA PHE A 231 34.25 14.81 19.14
C PHE A 231 33.11 15.66 19.73
N LEU A 232 32.76 16.72 19.01
CA LEU A 232 31.70 17.66 19.39
C LEU A 232 30.72 17.79 18.24
N SER A 233 29.43 17.64 18.49
CA SER A 233 28.39 18.07 17.57
C SER A 233 27.45 19.07 18.22
N VAL A 234 27.19 20.14 17.48
CA VAL A 234 26.15 21.13 17.76
C VAL A 234 25.22 21.29 16.57
N ALA A 235 25.07 20.25 15.75
CA ALA A 235 24.28 20.34 14.53
C ALA A 235 22.86 20.81 14.80
N GLY A 236 22.29 21.67 13.96
CA GLY A 236 20.95 22.23 14.13
C GLY A 236 20.78 23.17 15.33
N THR A 237 21.82 23.41 16.13
CA THR A 237 21.75 24.28 17.32
C THR A 237 21.70 25.74 16.90
N ARG A 238 20.85 26.51 17.57
CA ARG A 238 20.58 27.92 17.26
C ARG A 238 21.28 28.84 18.27
N ASN A 239 21.35 30.14 17.95
CA ASN A 239 21.83 31.21 18.84
C ASN A 239 23.30 31.10 19.33
N LEU A 240 24.15 30.33 18.65
CA LEU A 240 25.56 30.23 19.00
C LEU A 240 26.34 31.49 18.58
N LYS A 241 27.12 32.06 19.51
CA LYS A 241 27.98 33.21 19.20
C LYS A 241 29.29 32.76 18.59
N TRP A 242 29.28 32.48 17.28
CA TRP A 242 30.41 31.89 16.55
C TRP A 242 31.76 32.59 16.72
N GLY A 243 31.79 33.90 16.93
CA GLY A 243 33.04 34.62 17.25
C GLY A 243 33.70 34.14 18.54
N SER A 244 32.91 33.92 19.59
CA SER A 244 33.35 33.36 20.87
C SER A 244 33.65 31.86 20.75
N VAL A 245 32.77 31.10 20.11
CA VAL A 245 32.95 29.67 19.81
C VAL A 245 34.33 29.44 19.17
N ALA A 246 34.63 30.17 18.09
CA ALA A 246 35.86 30.00 17.34
C ALA A 246 37.11 30.38 18.14
N GLN A 247 36.99 31.28 19.12
CA GLN A 247 38.10 31.63 20.02
C GLN A 247 38.42 30.51 21.01
N VAL A 248 37.40 29.87 21.57
CA VAL A 248 37.55 28.92 22.67
C VAL A 248 37.73 27.49 22.15
N TRP A 249 36.88 27.02 21.24
CA TRP A 249 36.92 25.62 20.78
C TRP A 249 38.15 25.32 19.93
N SER A 250 38.71 26.32 19.23
CA SER A 250 39.99 26.13 18.51
C SER A 250 41.18 25.84 19.44
N ARG A 251 41.01 25.99 20.76
CA ARG A 251 42.04 25.70 21.78
C ARG A 251 41.81 24.37 22.48
N LEU A 252 40.73 23.65 22.18
CA LEU A 252 40.46 22.34 22.77
C LEU A 252 41.60 21.38 22.38
N PRO A 253 42.29 20.78 23.37
CA PRO A 253 43.54 20.09 23.12
C PRO A 253 43.35 18.72 22.48
N GLN A 254 42.18 18.08 22.60
CA GLN A 254 41.92 16.73 22.08
C GLN A 254 40.89 16.70 20.95
N LEU A 255 40.35 17.86 20.53
CA LEU A 255 39.29 17.91 19.52
C LEU A 255 39.80 17.41 18.16
N VAL A 256 39.22 16.33 17.67
CA VAL A 256 39.51 15.65 16.39
C VAL A 256 38.40 15.88 15.38
N GLY A 257 37.13 15.82 15.80
CA GLY A 257 35.97 16.04 14.93
C GLY A 257 35.03 17.10 15.49
N LEU A 258 34.52 17.97 14.61
CA LEU A 258 33.54 18.98 14.95
C LEU A 258 32.42 18.98 13.91
N ASP A 259 31.18 18.85 14.36
CA ASP A 259 29.98 18.91 13.52
C ASP A 259 29.14 20.14 13.88
N VAL A 260 28.99 21.01 12.89
CA VAL A 260 28.26 22.29 12.93
C VAL A 260 27.18 22.33 11.86
N SER A 261 26.78 21.18 11.31
CA SER A 261 25.78 21.07 10.24
C SER A 261 24.47 21.75 10.63
N ARG A 262 23.76 22.36 9.68
CA ARG A 262 22.47 23.04 9.91
C ARG A 262 22.52 24.17 10.94
N THR A 263 23.66 24.86 11.06
CA THR A 263 23.82 26.05 11.92
C THR A 263 24.14 27.28 11.08
N ASP A 264 24.10 28.46 11.71
CA ASP A 264 24.45 29.76 11.11
C ASP A 264 25.95 30.10 11.18
N VAL A 265 26.81 29.09 11.25
CA VAL A 265 28.27 29.27 11.33
C VAL A 265 28.81 30.12 10.18
N ASN A 266 29.69 31.07 10.50
CA ASN A 266 30.31 31.95 9.50
C ASN A 266 31.69 31.47 9.05
N LEU A 267 32.12 31.93 7.87
CA LEU A 267 33.36 31.49 7.21
C LEU A 267 34.60 31.79 8.07
N SER A 268 34.61 32.93 8.75
CA SER A 268 35.72 33.31 9.64
C SER A 268 35.95 32.31 10.77
N SER A 269 34.87 31.71 11.28
CA SER A 269 34.91 30.70 12.33
C SER A 269 35.43 29.38 11.79
N ILE A 270 34.94 28.94 10.62
CA ILE A 270 35.43 27.75 9.91
C ILE A 270 36.94 27.85 9.61
N THR A 271 37.38 28.96 9.01
CA THR A 271 38.81 29.19 8.73
C THR A 271 39.65 29.16 10.00
N ARG A 272 39.12 29.72 11.10
CA ARG A 272 39.80 29.71 12.40
C ARG A 272 39.92 28.29 12.98
N PHE A 273 38.87 27.47 12.90
CA PHE A 273 38.95 26.07 13.32
C PHE A 273 39.98 25.30 12.51
N LEU A 274 39.97 25.47 11.19
CA LEU A 274 40.88 24.78 10.27
C LEU A 274 42.33 25.27 10.36
N SER A 275 42.60 26.45 10.91
CA SER A 275 43.96 27.01 11.04
C SER A 275 44.56 26.89 12.44
N LEU A 276 43.77 27.11 13.50
CA LEU A 276 44.28 27.21 14.87
C LEU A 276 44.12 25.94 15.70
N SER A 277 43.14 25.09 15.39
CA SER A 277 42.94 23.83 16.12
C SER A 277 44.13 22.91 15.84
N ARG A 278 44.75 22.32 16.87
CA ARG A 278 45.96 21.50 16.66
C ARG A 278 45.65 20.11 16.11
N ASN A 279 44.61 19.47 16.65
CA ASN A 279 44.28 18.07 16.41
C ASN A 279 43.02 17.85 15.56
N LEU A 280 42.32 18.92 15.19
CA LEU A 280 41.11 18.83 14.37
C LEU A 280 41.45 18.24 13.00
N LYS A 281 40.85 17.09 12.68
CA LYS A 281 40.97 16.39 11.41
C LYS A 281 39.74 16.56 10.54
N VAL A 282 38.54 16.59 11.15
CA VAL A 282 37.27 16.57 10.42
C VAL A 282 36.35 17.68 10.91
N LEU A 283 35.84 18.48 9.99
CA LEU A 283 34.82 19.48 10.22
C LEU A 283 33.62 19.19 9.31
N ILE A 284 32.45 18.93 9.89
CA ILE A 284 31.21 18.63 9.16
C ILE A 284 30.31 19.86 9.24
N ALA A 285 29.88 20.37 8.10
CA ALA A 285 29.04 21.56 7.97
C ALA A 285 28.03 21.37 6.83
N LEU A 286 27.23 20.30 6.92
CA LEU A 286 26.19 20.01 5.95
C LEU A 286 25.03 20.99 6.12
N ASN A 287 24.53 21.54 5.01
CA ASN A 287 23.39 22.47 4.99
C ASN A 287 23.58 23.70 5.91
N CYS A 288 24.76 24.34 5.84
CA CYS A 288 25.00 25.62 6.51
C CYS A 288 24.91 26.76 5.49
N PRO A 289 24.12 27.83 5.75
CA PRO A 289 23.86 28.90 4.79
C PRO A 289 25.11 29.60 4.22
N VAL A 290 26.21 29.61 4.99
CA VAL A 290 27.50 30.20 4.56
C VAL A 290 28.08 29.58 3.29
N PHE A 291 27.70 28.34 2.95
CA PHE A 291 28.19 27.64 1.77
C PHE A 291 27.23 27.73 0.58
N GLU A 292 26.04 28.32 0.75
CA GLU A 292 25.02 28.47 -0.30
C GLU A 292 25.27 29.72 -1.19
N VAL A 293 25.96 30.74 -0.67
CA VAL A 293 26.06 32.07 -1.30
C VAL A 293 27.50 32.44 -1.68
N GLU A 294 28.05 31.87 -2.77
CA GLU A 294 29.36 32.27 -3.35
C GLU A 294 30.63 31.85 -2.58
N VAL A 295 30.86 30.55 -2.42
CA VAL A 295 32.24 30.05 -2.20
C VAL A 295 32.72 29.37 -3.48
N ASP A 296 33.84 29.84 -4.01
CA ASP A 296 34.59 29.16 -5.07
C ASP A 296 34.90 27.74 -4.57
N ARG A 297 34.23 26.75 -5.18
CA ARG A 297 34.16 25.35 -4.71
C ARG A 297 35.54 24.70 -4.52
N ASN A 298 36.58 25.29 -5.11
CA ASN A 298 37.95 24.81 -5.08
C ASN A 298 38.81 25.38 -3.94
N THR A 299 38.43 26.46 -3.25
CA THR A 299 39.34 27.19 -2.35
C THR A 299 39.43 26.63 -0.92
N MET A 300 38.53 25.73 -0.53
CA MET A 300 38.47 25.17 0.84
C MET A 300 38.98 23.72 0.95
N HIS A 301 39.33 23.08 -0.16
CA HIS A 301 39.95 21.76 -0.16
C HIS A 301 41.47 21.90 -0.05
N ASN A 302 42.07 21.17 0.89
CA ASN A 302 43.52 21.03 1.15
C ASN A 302 44.18 22.04 2.08
N ASN A 303 43.78 22.01 3.36
CA ASN A 303 44.71 22.32 4.45
C ASN A 303 45.25 21.00 5.04
N LYS A 304 46.46 20.59 4.63
CA LYS A 304 47.37 19.63 5.30
C LYS A 304 46.69 18.56 6.21
N GLY A 305 45.99 17.59 5.62
CA GLY A 305 45.42 16.44 6.36
C GLY A 305 44.17 16.75 7.19
N ARG A 306 43.43 17.81 6.86
CA ARG A 306 42.13 18.18 7.45
C ARG A 306 41.04 18.21 6.38
N ILE A 307 39.84 17.80 6.77
CA ILE A 307 38.69 17.62 5.87
C ILE A 307 37.57 18.54 6.32
N LEU A 308 36.95 19.20 5.33
CA LEU A 308 35.70 19.92 5.46
C LEU A 308 34.65 19.22 4.61
N LEU A 309 33.58 18.74 5.25
CA LEU A 309 32.45 18.09 4.59
C LEU A 309 31.26 19.04 4.55
N THR A 310 30.80 19.38 3.34
CA THR A 310 29.61 20.19 3.06
C THR A 310 28.73 19.49 2.02
N LEU A 311 27.49 19.94 1.84
CA LEU A 311 26.61 19.40 0.78
C LEU A 311 27.18 19.60 -0.64
N PHE A 312 28.04 20.60 -0.82
CA PHE A 312 28.61 20.97 -2.12
C PHE A 312 30.03 20.40 -2.33
N SER A 313 30.59 19.74 -1.31
CA SER A 313 31.84 18.98 -1.42
C SER A 313 31.53 17.52 -1.77
N ASP A 314 32.50 16.82 -2.39
CA ASP A 314 32.42 15.37 -2.59
C ASP A 314 32.69 14.66 -1.25
N ILE A 315 31.62 14.24 -0.57
CA ILE A 315 31.70 13.66 0.78
C ILE A 315 32.52 12.38 0.78
N VAL A 316 32.34 11.53 -0.23
CA VAL A 316 33.04 10.25 -0.37
C VAL A 316 34.54 10.48 -0.52
N LYS A 317 34.96 11.38 -1.42
CA LYS A 317 36.39 11.74 -1.57
C LYS A 317 36.94 12.44 -0.33
N GLY A 318 36.14 13.28 0.31
CA GLY A 318 36.50 13.94 1.56
C GLY A 318 36.89 12.93 2.62
N VAL A 319 36.03 11.95 2.90
CA VAL A 319 36.32 10.86 3.85
C VAL A 319 37.48 9.99 3.36
N ALA A 320 37.58 9.72 2.05
CA ALA A 320 38.63 8.87 1.49
C ALA A 320 40.03 9.45 1.71
N SER A 321 40.14 10.79 1.77
CA SER A 321 41.41 11.46 2.05
C SER A 321 41.97 11.23 3.46
N LEU A 322 41.21 10.61 4.38
CA LEU A 322 41.72 10.16 5.67
C LEU A 322 42.69 8.98 5.55
N PHE A 323 42.62 8.21 4.45
CA PHE A 323 43.44 7.04 4.20
C PHE A 323 44.62 7.45 3.31
N ALA A 324 45.85 7.21 3.75
CA ALA A 324 47.04 7.55 2.95
C ALA A 324 47.17 6.59 1.76
N ASP A 325 47.47 7.16 0.58
CA ASP A 325 47.73 6.58 -0.75
C ASP A 325 46.53 6.45 -1.72
N ASN A 326 46.67 7.16 -2.85
CA ASN A 326 45.85 7.23 -4.08
C ASN A 326 44.67 6.25 -4.21
N LEU A 327 43.49 6.71 -3.77
CA LEU A 327 42.20 6.07 -3.99
C LEU A 327 41.47 6.79 -5.13
N GLU A 328 42.03 6.78 -6.35
CA GLU A 328 41.37 7.40 -7.53
C GLU A 328 40.09 6.65 -7.98
N SER A 329 39.75 5.50 -7.37
CA SER A 329 38.61 4.66 -7.80
C SER A 329 37.79 4.02 -6.66
N VAL A 330 37.65 4.66 -5.50
CA VAL A 330 36.77 4.11 -4.43
C VAL A 330 35.37 4.68 -4.53
N THR A 331 34.43 3.81 -4.90
CA THR A 331 32.99 4.09 -4.98
C THR A 331 32.30 4.01 -3.61
N ASP A 332 32.82 3.23 -2.66
CA ASP A 332 32.33 3.15 -1.27
C ASP A 332 33.52 3.21 -0.29
N VAL A 333 33.74 4.40 0.27
CA VAL A 333 34.86 4.67 1.18
C VAL A 333 34.73 3.95 2.52
N PHE A 334 33.50 3.75 3.00
CA PHE A 334 33.26 3.09 4.28
C PHE A 334 33.47 1.60 4.15
N GLN A 335 33.15 1.02 2.99
CA GLN A 335 33.47 -0.37 2.69
C GLN A 335 34.97 -0.59 2.55
N HIS A 336 35.67 0.29 1.82
CA HIS A 336 37.14 0.21 1.72
C HIS A 336 37.79 0.28 3.11
N TRP A 337 37.34 1.18 3.99
CA TRP A 337 37.81 1.26 5.37
C TRP A 337 37.67 -0.06 6.14
N LYS A 338 36.53 -0.76 6.00
CA LYS A 338 36.31 -2.05 6.67
C LYS A 338 37.30 -3.13 6.22
N GLU A 339 37.69 -3.12 4.94
CA GLU A 339 38.64 -4.08 4.37
C GLU A 339 40.08 -3.83 4.86
N ILE A 340 40.48 -2.56 4.97
CA ILE A 340 41.84 -2.17 5.40
C ILE A 340 41.99 -2.07 6.92
N ARG A 341 40.99 -2.51 7.69
CA ARG A 341 40.91 -2.42 9.16
C ARG A 341 42.03 -3.24 9.84
N ASN A 342 43.27 -2.76 9.74
CA ASN A 342 44.50 -3.44 10.14
C ASN A 342 45.20 -2.75 11.32
N GLY A 343 44.46 -2.04 12.19
CA GLY A 343 44.90 -1.75 13.56
C GLY A 343 45.06 -0.29 13.99
N ASP A 344 44.76 0.72 13.17
CA ASP A 344 44.75 2.12 13.62
C ASP A 344 43.44 2.47 14.35
N LYS A 345 43.43 2.21 15.67
CA LYS A 345 42.28 2.50 16.55
C LYS A 345 41.83 3.97 16.50
N ASN A 346 42.71 4.91 16.21
CA ASN A 346 42.33 6.32 16.15
C ASN A 346 41.54 6.64 14.88
N LEU A 347 41.89 6.00 13.75
CA LEU A 347 41.17 6.17 12.50
C LEU A 347 39.79 5.52 12.57
N ASP A 348 39.70 4.34 13.19
CA ASP A 348 38.43 3.66 13.45
C ASP A 348 37.47 4.53 14.26
N GLU A 349 37.93 5.18 15.35
CA GLU A 349 37.11 6.10 16.15
C GLU A 349 36.59 7.28 15.30
N VAL A 350 37.41 7.84 14.41
CA VAL A 350 37.03 8.98 13.57
C VAL A 350 35.97 8.57 12.54
N VAL A 351 36.15 7.43 11.85
CA VAL A 351 35.20 6.99 10.82
C VAL A 351 33.85 6.62 11.43
N VAL A 352 33.85 5.93 12.58
CA VAL A 352 32.64 5.62 13.35
C VAL A 352 31.88 6.89 13.73
N TRP A 353 32.59 7.93 14.18
CA TRP A 353 31.97 9.21 14.49
C TRP A 353 31.43 9.93 13.25
N ILE A 354 32.14 9.88 12.11
CA ILE A 354 31.67 10.44 10.83
C ILE A 354 30.37 9.79 10.38
N GLU A 355 30.31 8.45 10.36
CA GLU A 355 29.11 7.69 10.00
C GLU A 355 27.92 8.15 10.86
N TRP A 356 28.18 8.30 12.17
CA TRP A 356 27.18 8.73 13.14
C TRP A 356 26.70 10.16 12.84
N ALA A 357 27.61 11.12 12.67
CA ALA A 357 27.25 12.54 12.49
C ALA A 357 26.56 12.81 11.14
N ILE A 358 27.04 12.17 10.07
CA ILE A 358 26.47 12.31 8.73
C ILE A 358 25.09 11.65 8.68
N SER A 359 24.90 10.43 9.20
CA SER A 359 23.57 9.79 9.18
C SER A 359 22.51 10.61 9.91
N HIS A 360 22.86 11.25 11.04
CA HIS A 360 21.95 12.19 11.72
C HIS A 360 21.60 13.38 10.83
N SER A 361 22.61 14.06 10.28
CA SER A 361 22.39 15.26 9.48
C SER A 361 21.63 14.96 8.18
N LEU A 362 21.93 13.86 7.50
CA LEU A 362 21.25 13.45 6.27
C LEU A 362 19.79 13.05 6.52
N LEU A 363 19.48 12.35 7.62
CA LEU A 363 18.09 12.09 8.00
C LEU A 363 17.31 13.39 8.13
N ARG A 364 17.88 14.38 8.82
CA ARG A 364 17.23 15.68 8.99
C ARG A 364 17.11 16.51 7.71
N ILE A 365 18.05 16.35 6.78
CA ILE A 365 17.94 16.98 5.45
C ILE A 365 16.84 16.27 4.64
N ALA A 366 16.72 14.94 4.76
CA ALA A 366 15.66 14.17 4.12
C ALA A 366 14.27 14.55 4.68
N GLU A 367 14.12 14.74 5.99
CA GLU A 367 12.84 15.16 6.62
C GLU A 367 12.38 16.57 6.17
N ASN A 368 13.31 17.47 5.84
CA ASN A 368 12.97 18.81 5.34
C ASN A 368 12.79 18.88 3.82
N ASN A 369 13.03 17.75 3.13
CA ASN A 369 13.00 17.44 1.70
C ASN A 369 12.83 18.56 0.64
N LEU A 370 13.51 19.70 0.79
CA LEU A 370 13.39 20.82 -0.16
C LEU A 370 13.87 20.40 -1.56
N LYS A 371 13.19 20.88 -2.60
CA LYS A 371 13.54 20.64 -4.02
C LYS A 371 14.98 21.04 -4.36
N GLU A 372 15.52 22.02 -3.65
CA GLU A 372 16.90 22.51 -3.83
C GLU A 372 17.97 21.42 -3.55
N PHE A 373 17.62 20.35 -2.83
CA PHE A 373 18.51 19.23 -2.54
C PHE A 373 18.46 18.09 -3.57
N ASP A 374 17.65 18.20 -4.63
CA ASP A 374 17.56 17.17 -5.68
C ASP A 374 18.94 16.81 -6.27
N ASP A 375 19.72 17.83 -6.67
CA ASP A 375 21.06 17.62 -7.25
C ASP A 375 21.98 16.90 -6.26
N PHE A 376 21.95 17.27 -4.98
CA PHE A 376 22.73 16.60 -3.94
C PHE A 376 22.36 15.12 -3.81
N TRP A 377 21.06 14.81 -3.70
CA TRP A 377 20.58 13.44 -3.54
C TRP A 377 20.96 12.55 -4.73
N LEU A 378 20.82 13.06 -5.95
CA LEU A 378 21.09 12.34 -7.18
C LEU A 378 22.60 12.18 -7.46
N THR A 379 23.43 13.14 -7.07
CA THR A 379 24.87 13.11 -7.37
C THR A 379 25.70 12.34 -6.36
N GLN A 380 25.37 12.43 -5.06
CA GLN A 380 26.15 11.76 -4.00
C GLN A 380 25.34 11.31 -2.79
N GLY A 381 24.23 11.97 -2.45
CA GLY A 381 23.48 11.71 -1.22
C GLY A 381 22.97 10.27 -1.14
N ALA A 382 22.40 9.74 -2.22
CA ALA A 382 21.97 8.34 -2.30
C ALA A 382 23.15 7.37 -2.07
N ALA A 383 24.30 7.59 -2.70
CA ALA A 383 25.49 6.74 -2.53
C ALA A 383 26.03 6.77 -1.09
N VAL A 384 26.01 7.95 -0.43
CA VAL A 384 26.39 8.07 0.97
C VAL A 384 25.41 7.30 1.87
N LEU A 385 24.10 7.43 1.64
CA LEU A 385 23.10 6.66 2.39
C LEU A 385 23.29 5.15 2.22
N LEU A 386 23.54 4.68 0.99
CA LEU A 386 23.86 3.27 0.74
C LEU A 386 25.08 2.83 1.53
N SER A 387 26.16 3.62 1.55
CA SER A 387 27.35 3.28 2.33
C SER A 387 27.04 3.17 3.84
N LEU A 388 26.18 4.07 4.36
CA LEU A 388 25.75 4.08 5.77
C LEU A 388 24.84 2.89 6.15
N LEU A 389 24.04 2.35 5.21
CA LEU A 389 23.28 1.11 5.44
C LEU A 389 24.18 -0.08 5.77
N GLN A 390 25.46 -0.03 5.37
CA GLN A 390 26.43 -1.06 5.67
C GLN A 390 27.23 -0.79 6.96
N SER A 391 26.93 0.27 7.70
CA SER A 391 27.67 0.62 8.92
C SER A 391 27.68 -0.52 9.93
N SER A 392 28.76 -0.60 10.73
CA SER A 392 28.81 -1.51 11.88
C SER A 392 27.93 -1.06 13.06
N GLN A 393 27.40 0.17 13.00
CA GLN A 393 26.56 0.77 14.03
C GLN A 393 25.09 0.64 13.64
N GLU A 394 24.33 -0.10 14.44
CA GLU A 394 22.90 -0.33 14.20
C GLU A 394 22.09 0.97 14.09
N GLU A 395 22.38 1.95 14.96
CA GLU A 395 21.71 3.26 14.95
C GLU A 395 21.99 4.06 13.67
N VAL A 396 23.14 3.84 13.03
CA VAL A 396 23.48 4.47 11.74
C VAL A 396 22.71 3.79 10.62
N GLN A 397 22.65 2.46 10.62
CA GLN A 397 21.88 1.69 9.63
C GLN A 397 20.40 2.06 9.68
N GLU A 398 19.84 2.18 10.88
CA GLU A 398 18.46 2.55 11.11
C GLU A 398 18.17 3.95 10.57
N ARG A 399 18.94 4.97 10.96
CA ARG A 399 18.80 6.35 10.43
C ARG A 399 19.00 6.43 8.93
N ALA A 400 19.92 5.65 8.36
CA ALA A 400 20.13 5.60 6.93
C ALA A 400 18.92 4.97 6.20
N ALA A 401 18.33 3.90 6.74
CA ALA A 401 17.12 3.30 6.20
C ALA A 401 15.92 4.25 6.28
N THR A 402 15.73 4.92 7.42
CA THR A 402 14.71 5.97 7.58
C THR A 402 14.94 7.12 6.59
N ALA A 403 16.18 7.58 6.44
CA ALA A 403 16.51 8.65 5.49
C ALA A 403 16.21 8.22 4.04
N VAL A 404 16.54 6.97 3.67
CA VAL A 404 16.17 6.39 2.36
C VAL A 404 14.66 6.35 2.17
N ALA A 405 13.90 5.94 3.18
CA ALA A 405 12.44 5.91 3.13
C ALA A 405 11.83 7.32 2.99
N THR A 406 12.47 8.32 3.59
CA THR A 406 11.95 9.68 3.69
C THR A 406 12.29 10.53 2.46
N PHE A 407 13.55 10.51 2.00
CA PHE A 407 13.97 11.41 0.92
C PHE A 407 13.32 11.07 -0.44
N VAL A 408 12.85 9.85 -0.64
CA VAL A 408 12.15 9.47 -1.88
C VAL A 408 10.73 10.01 -1.93
N VAL A 409 10.11 10.33 -0.79
CA VAL A 409 8.72 10.80 -0.70
C VAL A 409 8.65 12.31 -0.97
N ILE A 410 7.80 12.71 -1.91
CA ILE A 410 7.56 14.12 -2.26
C ILE A 410 6.42 14.71 -1.44
N ASP A 411 5.37 13.91 -1.23
CA ASP A 411 4.18 14.29 -0.47
C ASP A 411 3.77 13.12 0.43
N ASP A 412 3.67 13.39 1.74
CA ASP A 412 3.27 12.42 2.76
C ASP A 412 1.77 12.10 2.68
N GLU A 413 0.94 13.01 2.14
CA GLU A 413 -0.52 12.80 2.03
C GLU A 413 -0.86 11.87 0.85
N ASP A 414 -0.24 12.10 -0.32
CA ASP A 414 -0.50 11.31 -1.53
C ASP A 414 0.47 10.12 -1.72
N VAL A 415 1.43 9.96 -0.79
CA VAL A 415 2.49 8.92 -0.83
C VAL A 415 3.19 8.87 -2.20
N THR A 416 3.46 10.04 -2.80
CA THR A 416 4.11 10.11 -4.11
C THR A 416 5.63 10.05 -3.98
N VAL A 417 6.30 9.33 -4.88
CA VAL A 417 7.76 9.20 -4.86
C VAL A 417 8.44 9.86 -6.04
N HIS A 418 9.63 10.41 -5.80
CA HIS A 418 10.47 11.00 -6.83
C HIS A 418 11.21 9.90 -7.60
N CYS A 419 10.72 9.53 -8.78
CA CYS A 419 11.27 8.42 -9.59
C CYS A 419 12.80 8.45 -9.71
N GLN A 420 13.41 9.61 -10.01
CA GLN A 420 14.87 9.68 -10.18
C GLN A 420 15.63 9.37 -8.88
N ARG A 421 15.08 9.71 -7.71
CA ARG A 421 15.71 9.45 -6.41
C ARG A 421 15.56 7.97 -6.03
N ALA A 422 14.40 7.38 -6.33
CA ALA A 422 14.18 5.94 -6.21
C ALA A 422 15.13 5.16 -7.13
N GLU A 423 15.26 5.59 -8.39
CA GLU A 423 16.20 5.00 -9.36
C GLU A 423 17.67 5.16 -8.94
N ALA A 424 18.04 6.24 -8.23
CA ALA A 424 19.39 6.40 -7.69
C ALA A 424 19.75 5.33 -6.64
N ILE A 425 18.78 4.85 -5.87
CA ILE A 425 18.96 3.71 -4.96
C ILE A 425 19.07 2.39 -5.73
N LEU A 426 18.36 2.27 -6.84
CA LEU A 426 18.39 1.10 -7.73
C LEU A 426 19.72 0.93 -8.47
N CYS A 427 20.38 2.02 -8.88
CA CYS A 427 21.65 1.98 -9.62
C CYS A 427 22.82 1.34 -8.85
N GLY A 428 22.68 1.06 -7.55
CA GLY A 428 23.65 0.32 -6.74
C GLY A 428 23.08 -1.00 -6.20
N ASP A 429 23.78 -1.62 -5.25
CA ASP A 429 23.30 -2.80 -4.52
C ASP A 429 22.20 -2.48 -3.48
N GLY A 430 21.57 -1.30 -3.58
CA GLY A 430 20.72 -0.72 -2.55
C GLY A 430 19.52 -1.58 -2.17
N ILE A 431 18.84 -2.15 -3.17
CA ILE A 431 17.71 -3.06 -2.93
C ILE A 431 18.18 -4.29 -2.15
N ARG A 432 19.25 -4.96 -2.58
CA ARG A 432 19.82 -6.12 -1.88
C ARG A 432 20.20 -5.77 -0.44
N MET A 433 20.76 -4.58 -0.22
CA MET A 433 21.16 -4.11 1.11
C MET A 433 19.95 -3.90 2.03
N LEU A 434 18.91 -3.22 1.55
CA LEU A 434 17.66 -3.06 2.30
C LEU A 434 17.00 -4.41 2.59
N LEU A 435 16.96 -5.33 1.63
CA LEU A 435 16.45 -6.69 1.83
C LEU A 435 17.26 -7.48 2.87
N ASN A 436 18.57 -7.25 2.98
CA ASN A 436 19.40 -7.86 4.03
C ASN A 436 19.10 -7.28 5.41
N LEU A 437 18.90 -5.96 5.51
CA LEU A 437 18.51 -5.31 6.76
C LEU A 437 17.10 -5.73 7.20
N ALA A 438 16.18 -5.91 6.25
CA ALA A 438 14.83 -6.43 6.49
C ALA A 438 14.84 -7.88 7.03
N ARG A 439 15.92 -8.66 6.78
CA ARG A 439 16.13 -10.00 7.38
C ARG A 439 16.80 -9.96 8.76
N SER A 440 17.19 -8.79 9.27
CA SER A 440 17.83 -8.65 10.59
C SER A 440 16.93 -9.20 11.70
N CYS A 441 17.50 -9.61 12.83
CA CYS A 441 16.72 -9.96 14.03
C CYS A 441 16.26 -8.73 14.85
N GLN A 442 16.72 -7.53 14.48
CA GLN A 442 16.41 -6.28 15.17
C GLN A 442 15.15 -5.65 14.58
N GLU A 443 14.07 -5.60 15.36
CA GLU A 443 12.75 -5.18 14.89
C GLU A 443 12.71 -3.71 14.41
N GLY A 444 13.47 -2.80 15.05
CA GLY A 444 13.57 -1.40 14.60
C GLY A 444 14.16 -1.30 13.20
N LEU A 445 15.29 -1.96 12.97
CA LEU A 445 15.94 -2.00 11.67
C LEU A 445 15.11 -2.74 10.60
N GLN A 446 14.42 -3.83 10.98
CA GLN A 446 13.48 -4.52 10.10
C GLN A 446 12.38 -3.57 9.62
N SER A 447 11.80 -2.79 10.54
CA SER A 447 10.71 -1.85 10.25
C SER A 447 11.16 -0.75 9.29
N GLU A 448 12.28 -0.09 9.59
CA GLU A 448 12.79 1.01 8.75
C GLU A 448 13.22 0.52 7.36
N ALA A 449 13.82 -0.67 7.27
CA ALA A 449 14.17 -1.27 5.98
C ALA A 449 12.91 -1.65 5.19
N ALA A 450 11.90 -2.25 5.81
CA ALA A 450 10.62 -2.59 5.17
C ALA A 450 9.90 -1.33 4.68
N LYS A 451 9.91 -0.24 5.47
CA LYS A 451 9.35 1.06 5.09
C LYS A 451 10.05 1.65 3.86
N ALA A 452 11.38 1.63 3.85
CA ALA A 452 12.17 2.06 2.69
C ALA A 452 11.82 1.25 1.43
N ILE A 453 11.74 -0.07 1.54
CA ILE A 453 11.34 -0.96 0.44
C ILE A 453 9.92 -0.65 -0.04
N ALA A 454 8.98 -0.43 0.89
CA ALA A 454 7.59 -0.13 0.55
C ALA A 454 7.49 1.17 -0.25
N ASN A 455 8.07 2.26 0.24
CA ASN A 455 8.05 3.55 -0.44
C ASN A 455 8.73 3.47 -1.81
N LEU A 456 9.91 2.84 -1.89
CA LEU A 456 10.63 2.64 -3.15
C LEU A 456 9.82 1.85 -4.19
N SER A 457 9.02 0.86 -3.74
CA SER A 457 8.22 -0.01 -4.62
C SER A 457 7.01 0.67 -5.24
N ILE A 458 6.79 1.96 -5.00
CA ILE A 458 5.81 2.76 -5.74
C ILE A 458 6.31 3.02 -7.16
N ASP A 459 7.64 3.10 -7.35
CA ASP A 459 8.24 3.12 -8.67
C ASP A 459 8.26 1.71 -9.29
N SER A 460 7.68 1.56 -10.48
CA SER A 460 7.54 0.26 -11.16
C SER A 460 8.87 -0.45 -11.45
N LYS A 461 9.96 0.28 -11.77
CA LYS A 461 11.27 -0.34 -12.03
C LYS A 461 11.86 -0.89 -10.74
N VAL A 462 11.70 -0.15 -9.65
CA VAL A 462 12.18 -0.56 -8.34
C VAL A 462 11.35 -1.72 -7.79
N ALA A 463 10.03 -1.69 -7.93
CA ALA A 463 9.12 -2.79 -7.59
C ALA A 463 9.56 -4.10 -8.26
N LYS A 464 9.86 -4.04 -9.56
CA LYS A 464 10.38 -5.17 -10.32
C LYS A 464 11.70 -5.69 -9.76
N ALA A 465 12.66 -4.80 -9.49
CA ALA A 465 13.95 -5.19 -8.91
C ALA A 465 13.82 -5.80 -7.50
N VAL A 466 12.90 -5.29 -6.68
CA VAL A 466 12.56 -5.84 -5.36
C VAL A 466 12.01 -7.27 -5.52
N ALA A 467 11.06 -7.48 -6.43
CA ALA A 467 10.49 -8.81 -6.69
C ALA A 467 11.55 -9.80 -7.19
N GLU A 468 12.37 -9.42 -8.18
CA GLU A 468 13.44 -10.25 -8.74
C GLU A 468 14.55 -10.59 -7.71
N SER A 469 14.72 -9.76 -6.69
CA SER A 469 15.70 -9.95 -5.61
C SER A 469 15.16 -10.78 -4.43
N GLY A 470 13.98 -11.41 -4.57
CA GLY A 470 13.34 -12.19 -3.50
C GLY A 470 12.64 -11.35 -2.43
N GLY A 471 12.27 -10.11 -2.77
CA GLY A 471 11.58 -9.18 -1.87
C GLY A 471 10.19 -9.65 -1.47
N THR A 472 9.48 -10.36 -2.35
CA THR A 472 8.14 -10.91 -2.07
C THR A 472 8.16 -11.89 -0.90
N ASP A 473 9.12 -12.82 -0.87
CA ASP A 473 9.31 -13.79 0.22
C ASP A 473 9.62 -13.12 1.55
N ILE A 474 10.48 -12.09 1.53
CA ILE A 474 10.87 -11.37 2.74
C ILE A 474 9.67 -10.63 3.30
N LEU A 475 8.97 -9.83 2.47
CA LEU A 475 7.82 -9.04 2.89
C LEU A 475 6.65 -9.93 3.33
N ALA A 476 6.38 -11.04 2.63
CA ALA A 476 5.36 -12.01 3.04
C ALA A 476 5.68 -12.64 4.41
N ASN A 477 6.95 -12.87 4.72
CA ASN A 477 7.37 -13.37 6.03
C ASN A 477 7.33 -12.29 7.11
N LEU A 478 7.73 -11.05 6.81
CA LEU A 478 7.64 -9.92 7.74
C LEU A 478 6.19 -9.53 8.05
N ALA A 479 5.26 -9.70 7.10
CA ALA A 479 3.82 -9.53 7.34
C ALA A 479 3.29 -10.47 8.44
N LYS A 480 3.94 -11.62 8.67
CA LYS A 480 3.57 -12.55 9.76
C LYS A 480 4.07 -12.08 11.14
N SER A 481 4.81 -10.96 11.20
CA SER A 481 5.44 -10.48 12.42
C SER A 481 4.43 -10.25 13.54
N THR A 482 4.91 -10.45 14.76
CA THR A 482 4.17 -10.11 15.99
C THR A 482 4.39 -8.65 16.40
N ASN A 483 5.33 -7.96 15.76
CA ASN A 483 5.51 -6.52 15.84
C ASN A 483 4.60 -5.84 14.81
N ARG A 484 3.71 -4.95 15.30
CA ARG A 484 2.71 -4.27 14.47
C ARG A 484 3.36 -3.36 13.42
N LEU A 485 4.42 -2.63 13.76
CA LEU A 485 5.10 -1.71 12.84
C LEU A 485 5.76 -2.49 11.69
N VAL A 486 6.49 -3.56 12.00
CA VAL A 486 7.10 -4.43 10.98
C VAL A 486 6.04 -5.01 10.04
N ALA A 487 4.92 -5.50 10.60
CA ALA A 487 3.81 -6.03 9.80
C ALA A 487 3.13 -4.96 8.92
N GLU A 488 2.99 -3.74 9.44
CA GLU A 488 2.39 -2.60 8.74
C GLU A 488 3.23 -2.14 7.54
N GLU A 489 4.54 -2.05 7.71
CA GLU A 489 5.45 -1.71 6.63
C GLU A 489 5.56 -2.84 5.60
N ALA A 490 5.58 -4.10 6.04
CA ALA A 490 5.56 -5.25 5.16
C ALA A 490 4.26 -5.33 4.33
N ALA A 491 3.10 -5.07 4.93
CA ALA A 491 1.83 -5.00 4.22
C ALA A 491 1.81 -3.85 3.19
N GLY A 492 2.41 -2.70 3.52
CA GLY A 492 2.59 -1.59 2.57
C GLY A 492 3.45 -1.99 1.36
N GLY A 493 4.57 -2.67 1.60
CA GLY A 493 5.41 -3.19 0.51
C GLY A 493 4.68 -4.20 -0.38
N LEU A 494 3.92 -5.13 0.22
CA LEU A 494 3.10 -6.07 -0.55
C LEU A 494 2.00 -5.38 -1.34
N TRP A 495 1.38 -4.33 -0.79
CA TRP A 495 0.39 -3.53 -1.51
C TRP A 495 1.00 -2.91 -2.77
N ASN A 496 2.13 -2.21 -2.63
CA ASN A 496 2.78 -1.56 -3.77
C ASN A 496 3.25 -2.57 -4.83
N LEU A 497 3.82 -3.71 -4.42
CA LEU A 497 4.22 -4.77 -5.34
C LEU A 497 3.01 -5.39 -6.08
N SER A 498 1.88 -5.56 -5.39
CA SER A 498 0.66 -6.17 -5.96
C SER A 498 -0.04 -5.34 -7.04
N VAL A 499 0.38 -4.07 -7.22
CA VAL A 499 -0.09 -3.24 -8.34
C VAL A 499 0.36 -3.82 -9.68
N GLY A 500 1.58 -4.38 -9.76
CA GLY A 500 2.10 -5.03 -10.97
C GLY A 500 1.57 -6.45 -11.13
N ASP A 501 0.93 -6.75 -12.27
CA ASP A 501 0.34 -8.05 -12.56
C ASP A 501 1.36 -9.19 -12.53
N GLU A 502 2.60 -8.92 -12.94
CA GLU A 502 3.70 -9.88 -12.95
C GLU A 502 4.13 -10.35 -11.54
N HIS A 503 3.83 -9.57 -10.49
CA HIS A 503 4.26 -9.88 -9.12
C HIS A 503 3.19 -10.61 -8.31
N LYS A 504 1.92 -10.54 -8.71
CA LYS A 504 0.78 -11.11 -7.95
C LYS A 504 0.97 -12.60 -7.67
N GLY A 505 1.39 -13.36 -8.68
CA GLY A 505 1.69 -14.79 -8.55
C GLY A 505 2.83 -15.08 -7.57
N ALA A 506 3.91 -14.30 -7.61
CA ALA A 506 5.04 -14.46 -6.68
C ALA A 506 4.67 -14.10 -5.23
N ILE A 507 3.81 -13.09 -5.03
CA ILE A 507 3.28 -12.74 -3.70
C ILE A 507 2.44 -13.88 -3.13
N ALA A 508 1.58 -14.48 -3.96
CA ALA A 508 0.76 -15.63 -3.61
C ALA A 508 1.65 -16.86 -3.24
N GLU A 509 2.61 -17.20 -4.11
CA GLU A 509 3.53 -18.33 -3.88
C GLU A 509 4.40 -18.19 -2.63
N ALA A 510 4.78 -16.95 -2.27
CA ALA A 510 5.46 -16.62 -1.01
C ALA A 510 4.57 -16.76 0.24
N GLY A 511 3.28 -17.06 0.08
CA GLY A 511 2.29 -17.12 1.16
C GLY A 511 1.84 -15.74 1.66
N GLY A 512 2.00 -14.71 0.84
CA GLY A 512 1.61 -13.33 1.16
C GLY A 512 0.10 -13.18 1.37
N VAL A 513 -0.73 -13.84 0.55
CA VAL A 513 -2.20 -13.83 0.68
C VAL A 513 -2.63 -14.25 2.07
N LYS A 514 -2.15 -15.42 2.53
CA LYS A 514 -2.47 -15.93 3.87
C LYS A 514 -1.98 -15.00 4.97
N ALA A 515 -0.76 -14.46 4.84
CA ALA A 515 -0.22 -13.52 5.83
C ALA A 515 -1.09 -12.25 5.96
N LEU A 516 -1.56 -11.70 4.85
CA LEU A 516 -2.42 -10.51 4.82
C LEU A 516 -3.80 -10.79 5.44
N VAL A 517 -4.41 -11.95 5.13
CA VAL A 517 -5.68 -12.36 5.76
C VAL A 517 -5.51 -12.56 7.27
N ASP A 518 -4.46 -13.27 7.68
CA ASP A 518 -4.15 -13.50 9.10
C ASP A 518 -3.91 -12.17 9.84
N LEU A 519 -3.29 -11.17 9.19
CA LEU A 519 -3.12 -9.83 9.76
C LEU A 519 -4.46 -9.13 10.04
N ILE A 520 -5.37 -9.14 9.07
CA ILE A 520 -6.71 -8.54 9.24
C ILE A 520 -7.47 -9.21 10.40
N LEU A 521 -7.37 -10.53 10.51
CA LEU A 521 -8.06 -11.28 11.57
C LEU A 521 -7.39 -11.12 12.94
N LYS A 522 -6.08 -10.89 12.98
CA LYS A 522 -5.27 -10.78 14.21
C LYS A 522 -5.43 -9.42 14.88
N TRP A 523 -5.47 -8.33 14.13
CA TRP A 523 -5.42 -6.98 14.66
C TRP A 523 -6.79 -6.29 14.58
N PRO A 524 -7.40 -5.92 15.71
CA PRO A 524 -8.67 -5.20 15.68
C PRO A 524 -8.48 -3.76 15.17
N PRO A 525 -9.54 -3.15 14.62
CA PRO A 525 -9.54 -1.73 14.26
C PRO A 525 -9.15 -0.83 15.45
N SER A 526 -8.29 0.14 15.19
CA SER A 526 -7.64 1.06 16.15
C SER A 526 -7.68 2.50 15.62
N SER A 527 -7.32 3.51 16.42
CA SER A 527 -7.51 4.93 16.06
C SER A 527 -6.88 5.39 14.72
N THR A 528 -5.87 4.66 14.21
CA THR A 528 -5.21 4.89 12.92
C THR A 528 -4.96 3.52 12.28
N ASP A 529 -5.77 3.12 11.31
CA ASP A 529 -5.78 1.75 10.76
C ASP A 529 -5.00 1.61 9.44
N VAL A 530 -3.85 2.29 9.34
CA VAL A 530 -2.92 2.19 8.21
C VAL A 530 -2.54 0.74 7.91
N LEU A 531 -2.26 -0.09 8.92
CA LEU A 531 -2.03 -1.53 8.77
C LEU A 531 -3.18 -2.24 8.03
N LEU A 532 -4.42 -2.04 8.48
CA LEU A 532 -5.57 -2.75 7.92
C LEU A 532 -5.85 -2.25 6.51
N GLU A 533 -5.72 -0.96 6.27
CA GLU A 533 -5.86 -0.38 4.94
C GLU A 533 -4.83 -0.96 3.98
N ARG A 534 -3.55 -0.99 4.37
CA ARG A 534 -2.47 -1.58 3.56
C ARG A 534 -2.69 -3.06 3.27
N ALA A 535 -3.05 -3.83 4.30
CA ALA A 535 -3.30 -5.26 4.13
C ALA A 535 -4.48 -5.52 3.20
N THR A 536 -5.55 -4.75 3.36
CA THR A 536 -6.78 -4.87 2.56
C THR A 536 -6.57 -4.39 1.13
N GLY A 537 -5.83 -3.30 0.93
CA GLY A 537 -5.47 -2.76 -0.39
C GLY A 537 -4.63 -3.75 -1.20
N ALA A 538 -3.69 -4.44 -0.57
CA ALA A 538 -2.94 -5.53 -1.18
C ALA A 538 -3.85 -6.68 -1.61
N LEU A 539 -4.77 -7.12 -0.73
CA LEU A 539 -5.75 -8.17 -1.08
C LEU A 539 -6.69 -7.74 -2.20
N ALA A 540 -7.08 -6.47 -2.26
CA ALA A 540 -7.91 -5.95 -3.34
C ALA A 540 -7.20 -6.04 -4.70
N ASN A 541 -5.92 -5.68 -4.75
CA ASN A 541 -5.11 -5.81 -5.97
C ASN A 541 -4.90 -7.27 -6.38
N LEU A 542 -4.60 -8.15 -5.41
CA LEU A 542 -4.45 -9.58 -5.64
C LEU A 542 -5.77 -10.21 -6.11
N GLY A 543 -6.91 -9.79 -5.56
CA GLY A 543 -8.23 -10.28 -5.96
C GLY A 543 -8.63 -9.96 -7.39
N ALA A 544 -7.95 -9.01 -8.05
CA ALA A 544 -8.17 -8.71 -9.46
C ALA A 544 -7.57 -9.77 -10.41
N ASP A 545 -6.58 -10.55 -9.95
CA ASP A 545 -6.08 -11.72 -10.69
C ASP A 545 -6.92 -12.97 -10.38
N GLU A 546 -7.26 -13.74 -11.40
CA GLU A 546 -8.16 -14.89 -11.27
C GLU A 546 -7.60 -15.97 -10.31
N LYS A 547 -6.33 -16.34 -10.45
CA LYS A 547 -5.69 -17.38 -9.62
C LYS A 547 -5.55 -16.91 -8.18
N CYS A 548 -5.09 -15.67 -7.98
CA CYS A 548 -4.94 -15.09 -6.65
C CYS A 548 -6.30 -14.90 -5.96
N SER A 549 -7.37 -14.55 -6.70
CA SER A 549 -8.72 -14.40 -6.14
C SER A 549 -9.21 -15.68 -5.45
N MET A 550 -8.91 -16.85 -6.03
CA MET A 550 -9.24 -18.14 -5.41
C MET A 550 -8.44 -18.37 -4.13
N GLU A 551 -7.16 -18.02 -4.13
CA GLU A 551 -6.32 -18.17 -2.94
C GLU A 551 -6.78 -17.24 -1.81
N VAL A 552 -7.17 -16.01 -2.12
CA VAL A 552 -7.75 -15.06 -1.15
C VAL A 552 -9.00 -15.67 -0.51
N ALA A 553 -9.90 -16.26 -1.31
CA ALA A 553 -11.09 -16.91 -0.79
C ALA A 553 -10.75 -18.14 0.07
N LEU A 554 -9.85 -19.01 -0.38
CA LEU A 554 -9.41 -20.22 0.34
C LEU A 554 -8.70 -19.90 1.66
N ALA A 555 -8.00 -18.77 1.74
CA ALA A 555 -7.35 -18.30 2.96
C ALA A 555 -8.33 -17.74 4.00
N GLY A 556 -9.63 -17.61 3.67
CA GLY A 556 -10.63 -16.97 4.53
C GLY A 556 -10.76 -15.46 4.33
N GLY A 557 -10.23 -14.93 3.22
CA GLY A 557 -10.25 -13.50 2.90
C GLY A 557 -11.65 -12.92 2.79
N ILE A 558 -12.63 -13.66 2.23
CA ILE A 558 -14.03 -13.19 2.14
C ILE A 558 -14.58 -12.82 3.53
N HIS A 559 -14.41 -13.72 4.51
CA HIS A 559 -14.86 -13.48 5.88
C HIS A 559 -14.15 -12.25 6.50
N ALA A 560 -12.83 -12.15 6.32
CA ALA A 560 -12.03 -11.05 6.84
C ALA A 560 -12.47 -9.69 6.25
N LEU A 561 -12.67 -9.64 4.93
CA LEU A 561 -13.10 -8.43 4.20
C LEU A 561 -14.52 -8.01 4.59
N VAL A 562 -15.45 -8.97 4.72
CA VAL A 562 -16.83 -8.69 5.18
C VAL A 562 -16.82 -8.20 6.63
N MET A 563 -15.99 -8.78 7.50
CA MET A 563 -15.83 -8.30 8.87
C MET A 563 -15.37 -6.83 8.90
N LEU A 564 -14.38 -6.46 8.09
CA LEU A 564 -13.91 -5.08 7.97
C LEU A 564 -14.98 -4.14 7.43
N ALA A 565 -15.64 -4.50 6.32
CA ALA A 565 -16.72 -3.72 5.73
C ALA A 565 -17.86 -3.44 6.73
N ARG A 566 -18.13 -4.39 7.64
CA ARG A 566 -19.18 -4.28 8.67
C ARG A 566 -18.79 -3.49 9.90
N THR A 567 -17.56 -3.66 10.37
CA THR A 567 -17.19 -3.26 11.74
C THR A 567 -16.20 -2.10 11.79
N CYS A 568 -15.43 -1.90 10.72
CA CYS A 568 -14.48 -0.81 10.64
C CYS A 568 -15.22 0.53 10.44
N LYS A 569 -14.63 1.62 10.98
CA LYS A 569 -15.14 2.99 10.81
C LYS A 569 -14.24 3.87 9.96
N PHE A 570 -13.07 3.35 9.57
CA PHE A 570 -12.11 4.08 8.76
C PHE A 570 -12.46 3.89 7.30
N GLU A 571 -12.72 5.01 6.63
CA GLU A 571 -13.22 5.04 5.26
C GLU A 571 -12.22 4.38 4.28
N GLY A 572 -10.92 4.64 4.43
CA GLY A 572 -9.89 3.98 3.61
C GLY A 572 -9.94 2.46 3.71
N VAL A 573 -10.07 1.90 4.91
CA VAL A 573 -10.22 0.45 5.12
C VAL A 573 -11.52 -0.08 4.51
N GLN A 574 -12.63 0.63 4.69
CA GLN A 574 -13.93 0.25 4.13
C GLN A 574 -13.92 0.28 2.60
N GLU A 575 -13.29 1.29 2.00
CA GLU A 575 -13.11 1.41 0.56
C GLU A 575 -12.30 0.24 0.03
N GLN A 576 -11.12 -0.04 0.61
CA GLN A 576 -10.31 -1.18 0.19
C GLN A 576 -11.03 -2.52 0.38
N ALA A 577 -11.84 -2.67 1.44
CA ALA A 577 -12.60 -3.88 1.70
C ALA A 577 -13.70 -4.09 0.65
N ALA A 578 -14.47 -3.04 0.34
CA ALA A 578 -15.48 -3.08 -0.71
C ALA A 578 -14.85 -3.33 -2.09
N ARG A 579 -13.70 -2.70 -2.39
CA ARG A 579 -12.94 -2.92 -3.63
C ARG A 579 -12.47 -4.36 -3.76
N ALA A 580 -11.94 -4.93 -2.68
CA ALA A 580 -11.53 -6.34 -2.67
C ALA A 580 -12.72 -7.27 -2.93
N LEU A 581 -13.87 -7.05 -2.28
CA LEU A 581 -15.08 -7.82 -2.51
C LEU A 581 -15.59 -7.68 -3.95
N ALA A 582 -15.52 -6.47 -4.53
CA ALA A 582 -15.87 -6.23 -5.93
C ALA A 582 -14.98 -7.03 -6.89
N ASN A 583 -13.66 -6.99 -6.68
CA ASN A 583 -12.69 -7.72 -7.51
C ASN A 583 -12.86 -9.25 -7.39
N LEU A 584 -13.07 -9.76 -6.17
CA LEU A 584 -13.35 -11.18 -5.95
C LEU A 584 -14.63 -11.65 -6.65
N ALA A 585 -15.64 -10.78 -6.76
CA ALA A 585 -16.92 -11.08 -7.42
C ALA A 585 -16.87 -10.94 -8.96
N ALA A 586 -15.81 -10.35 -9.53
CA ALA A 586 -15.72 -9.99 -10.95
C ALA A 586 -15.45 -11.17 -11.90
N HIS A 587 -15.01 -12.32 -11.38
CA HIS A 587 -14.54 -13.47 -12.18
C HIS A 587 -15.65 -14.40 -12.72
N GLY A 588 -16.92 -13.98 -12.67
CA GLY A 588 -18.04 -14.69 -13.30
C GLY A 588 -18.13 -16.18 -12.96
N ASP A 589 -18.35 -17.02 -13.98
CA ASP A 589 -18.46 -18.50 -13.83
C ASP A 589 -17.11 -19.21 -13.62
N SER A 590 -15.98 -18.49 -13.65
CA SER A 590 -14.67 -19.14 -13.58
C SER A 590 -14.33 -19.62 -12.17
N ASN A 591 -14.93 -19.02 -11.14
CA ASN A 591 -14.85 -19.47 -9.76
C ASN A 591 -16.17 -19.25 -8.99
N SER A 592 -16.19 -19.69 -7.73
CA SER A 592 -17.40 -19.62 -6.88
C SER A 592 -17.40 -18.44 -5.90
N ASN A 593 -16.48 -17.48 -6.06
CA ASN A 593 -16.31 -16.38 -5.09
C ASN A 593 -17.53 -15.48 -5.03
N ASN A 594 -18.15 -15.17 -6.18
CA ASN A 594 -19.37 -14.35 -6.24
C ASN A 594 -20.50 -14.96 -5.38
N ALA A 595 -20.77 -16.26 -5.55
CA ALA A 595 -21.76 -16.98 -4.75
C ALA A 595 -21.35 -17.10 -3.26
N ALA A 596 -20.05 -17.28 -2.98
CA ALA A 596 -19.53 -17.37 -1.61
C ALA A 596 -19.69 -16.05 -0.85
N ILE A 597 -19.41 -14.91 -1.49
CA ILE A 597 -19.59 -13.58 -0.88
C ILE A 597 -21.06 -13.33 -0.54
N GLY A 598 -22.00 -13.65 -1.44
CA GLY A 598 -23.42 -13.49 -1.17
C GLY A 598 -24.00 -14.43 -0.10
N GLN A 599 -23.30 -15.54 0.20
CA GLN A 599 -23.63 -16.46 1.29
C GLN A 599 -22.98 -16.07 2.63
N GLU A 600 -21.96 -15.21 2.61
CA GLU A 600 -21.27 -14.77 3.82
C GLU A 600 -22.20 -13.88 4.65
N ALA A 601 -22.33 -14.21 5.93
CA ALA A 601 -23.32 -13.57 6.80
C ALA A 601 -23.05 -12.07 6.96
N GLY A 602 -24.06 -11.25 6.64
CA GLY A 602 -23.98 -9.80 6.76
C GLY A 602 -23.22 -9.10 5.63
N ALA A 603 -22.75 -9.81 4.60
CA ALA A 603 -21.98 -9.22 3.51
C ALA A 603 -22.81 -8.23 2.69
N LEU A 604 -24.02 -8.63 2.28
CA LEU A 604 -24.90 -7.80 1.46
C LEU A 604 -25.43 -6.60 2.26
N GLU A 605 -25.81 -6.80 3.52
CA GLU A 605 -26.21 -5.73 4.42
C GLU A 605 -25.10 -4.69 4.62
N ALA A 606 -23.85 -5.15 4.74
CA ALA A 606 -22.69 -4.26 4.85
C ALA A 606 -22.51 -3.41 3.60
N LEU A 607 -22.48 -4.04 2.42
CA LEU A 607 -22.29 -3.34 1.16
C LEU A 607 -23.42 -2.35 0.89
N VAL A 608 -24.68 -2.72 1.18
CA VAL A 608 -25.82 -1.80 1.11
C VAL A 608 -25.65 -0.63 2.07
N GLN A 609 -25.23 -0.87 3.32
CA GLN A 609 -24.99 0.21 4.28
C GLN A 609 -23.86 1.16 3.82
N LEU A 610 -22.79 0.63 3.22
CA LEU A 610 -21.66 1.43 2.72
C LEU A 610 -22.04 2.36 1.56
N THR A 611 -23.11 2.07 0.81
CA THR A 611 -23.63 3.02 -0.21
C THR A 611 -24.13 4.34 0.38
N TYR A 612 -24.36 4.41 1.69
CA TYR A 612 -24.73 5.64 2.43
C TYR A 612 -23.53 6.33 3.11
N SER A 613 -22.30 5.87 2.85
CA SER A 613 -21.10 6.51 3.41
C SER A 613 -20.98 7.97 2.98
N GLN A 614 -20.32 8.80 3.80
CA GLN A 614 -19.98 10.17 3.41
C GLN A 614 -18.80 10.21 2.45
N ASN A 615 -18.01 9.14 2.40
CA ASN A 615 -16.88 8.99 1.50
C ASN A 615 -17.33 8.50 0.12
N GLU A 616 -16.91 9.21 -0.93
CA GLU A 616 -17.27 8.88 -2.29
C GLU A 616 -16.65 7.56 -2.78
N GLY A 617 -15.37 7.32 -2.47
CA GLY A 617 -14.66 6.08 -2.81
C GLY A 617 -15.34 4.85 -2.20
N VAL A 618 -15.70 4.91 -0.92
CA VAL A 618 -16.45 3.84 -0.26
C VAL A 618 -17.78 3.54 -0.98
N ARG A 619 -18.55 4.57 -1.34
CA ARG A 619 -19.82 4.38 -2.06
C ARG A 619 -19.60 3.77 -3.44
N GLN A 620 -18.55 4.21 -4.14
CA GLN A 620 -18.19 3.74 -5.47
C GLN A 620 -17.84 2.25 -5.44
N GLU A 621 -16.97 1.84 -4.52
CA GLU A 621 -16.54 0.44 -4.38
C GLU A 621 -17.69 -0.46 -3.89
N ALA A 622 -18.54 0.04 -3.00
CA ALA A 622 -19.73 -0.70 -2.54
C ALA A 622 -20.74 -0.94 -3.69
N ALA A 623 -21.03 0.08 -4.50
CA ALA A 623 -21.88 -0.06 -5.68
C ALA A 623 -21.28 -1.03 -6.71
N GLY A 624 -19.96 -0.97 -6.93
CA GLY A 624 -19.24 -1.90 -7.80
C GLY A 624 -19.34 -3.35 -7.33
N ALA A 625 -19.18 -3.59 -6.03
CA ALA A 625 -19.36 -4.92 -5.45
C ALA A 625 -20.79 -5.43 -5.65
N LEU A 626 -21.80 -4.60 -5.38
CA LEU A 626 -23.21 -4.98 -5.59
C LEU A 626 -23.53 -5.25 -7.06
N TRP A 627 -22.95 -4.48 -7.98
CA TRP A 627 -23.07 -4.73 -9.41
C TRP A 627 -22.50 -6.10 -9.77
N ASN A 628 -21.26 -6.41 -9.39
CA ASN A 628 -20.65 -7.70 -9.69
C ASN A 628 -21.43 -8.86 -9.04
N LEU A 629 -21.90 -8.71 -7.80
CA LEU A 629 -22.69 -9.73 -7.11
C LEU A 629 -24.06 -9.97 -7.77
N SER A 630 -24.63 -8.97 -8.43
CA SER A 630 -25.95 -9.09 -9.10
C SER A 630 -25.97 -10.02 -10.32
N PHE A 631 -24.80 -10.46 -10.81
CA PHE A 631 -24.71 -11.45 -11.88
C PHE A 631 -25.16 -12.85 -11.42
N ASP A 632 -25.14 -13.15 -10.12
CA ASP A 632 -25.77 -14.35 -9.54
C ASP A 632 -27.23 -14.08 -9.18
N ASP A 633 -28.13 -14.96 -9.62
CA ASP A 633 -29.58 -14.78 -9.43
C ASP A 633 -30.01 -14.86 -7.95
N LYS A 634 -29.34 -15.67 -7.11
CA LYS A 634 -29.66 -15.75 -5.68
C LYS A 634 -29.18 -14.49 -4.95
N ASN A 635 -27.99 -14.03 -5.30
CA ASN A 635 -27.42 -12.79 -4.77
C ASN A 635 -28.32 -11.60 -5.14
N ARG A 636 -28.82 -11.54 -6.37
CA ARG A 636 -29.74 -10.48 -6.81
C ARG A 636 -30.99 -10.38 -5.93
N GLU A 637 -31.64 -11.50 -5.63
CA GLU A 637 -32.82 -11.52 -4.77
C GLU A 637 -32.47 -11.20 -3.31
N ALA A 638 -31.31 -11.66 -2.83
CA ALA A 638 -30.83 -11.37 -1.48
C ALA A 638 -30.47 -9.88 -1.29
N ILE A 639 -29.83 -9.24 -2.28
CA ILE A 639 -29.54 -7.80 -2.29
C ILE A 639 -30.84 -7.00 -2.17
N SER A 640 -31.88 -7.39 -2.92
CA SER A 640 -33.19 -6.76 -2.82
C SER A 640 -33.86 -6.96 -1.46
N ALA A 641 -33.75 -8.17 -0.90
CA ALA A 641 -34.34 -8.49 0.41
C ALA A 641 -33.76 -7.65 1.55
N VAL A 642 -32.50 -7.22 1.44
CA VAL A 642 -31.82 -6.36 2.43
C VAL A 642 -31.94 -4.85 2.13
N GLY A 643 -32.78 -4.47 1.17
CA GLY A 643 -33.05 -3.06 0.83
C GLY A 643 -32.09 -2.45 -0.19
N GLY A 644 -31.32 -3.25 -0.91
CA GLY A 644 -30.32 -2.76 -1.88
C GLY A 644 -30.91 -1.93 -3.03
N VAL A 645 -32.14 -2.21 -3.47
CA VAL A 645 -32.80 -1.42 -4.52
C VAL A 645 -33.02 0.03 -4.06
N GLU A 646 -33.50 0.23 -2.84
CA GLU A 646 -33.76 1.57 -2.29
C GLU A 646 -32.46 2.35 -2.14
N ALA A 647 -31.42 1.68 -1.62
CA ALA A 647 -30.11 2.27 -1.44
C ALA A 647 -29.45 2.68 -2.76
N LEU A 648 -29.50 1.84 -3.78
CA LEU A 648 -28.92 2.15 -5.09
C LEU A 648 -29.69 3.21 -5.86
N VAL A 649 -31.02 3.27 -5.72
CA VAL A 649 -31.83 4.37 -6.27
C VAL A 649 -31.47 5.70 -5.59
N ALA A 650 -31.37 5.71 -4.26
CA ALA A 650 -30.94 6.90 -3.53
C ALA A 650 -29.51 7.31 -3.92
N LEU A 651 -28.61 6.33 -4.10
CA LEU A 651 -27.24 6.58 -4.53
C LEU A 651 -27.20 7.23 -5.91
N ALA A 652 -27.86 6.65 -6.92
CA ALA A 652 -27.93 7.18 -8.28
C ALA A 652 -28.51 8.59 -8.33
N GLN A 653 -29.49 8.90 -7.46
CA GLN A 653 -30.04 10.24 -7.33
C GLN A 653 -29.05 11.24 -6.70
N SER A 654 -28.26 10.80 -5.71
CA SER A 654 -27.27 11.64 -5.03
C SER A 654 -25.95 11.78 -5.78
N SER A 655 -25.67 10.93 -6.77
CA SER A 655 -24.40 10.88 -7.50
C SER A 655 -24.39 11.67 -8.81
N LEU A 656 -25.47 12.39 -9.16
CA LEU A 656 -25.58 13.13 -10.43
C LEU A 656 -24.47 14.16 -10.64
N ASP A 657 -23.92 14.73 -9.55
CA ASP A 657 -22.80 15.68 -9.57
C ASP A 657 -21.49 15.08 -9.02
N ALA A 658 -21.45 13.76 -8.76
CA ALA A 658 -20.28 13.05 -8.23
C ALA A 658 -19.32 12.60 -9.36
N SER A 659 -18.24 11.88 -9.01
CA SER A 659 -17.33 11.32 -10.00
C SER A 659 -18.02 10.36 -10.98
N GLN A 660 -17.43 10.29 -12.17
CA GLN A 660 -17.89 9.44 -13.26
C GLN A 660 -17.91 7.95 -12.85
N GLY A 661 -16.92 7.52 -12.07
CA GLY A 661 -16.86 6.16 -11.53
C GLY A 661 -18.04 5.85 -10.61
N LEU A 662 -18.41 6.75 -9.70
CA LEU A 662 -19.58 6.54 -8.83
C LEU A 662 -20.89 6.46 -9.64
N GLN A 663 -21.04 7.34 -10.62
CA GLN A 663 -22.19 7.35 -11.52
C GLN A 663 -22.35 6.04 -12.28
N GLU A 664 -21.26 5.57 -12.91
CA GLU A 664 -21.20 4.31 -13.64
C GLU A 664 -21.56 3.13 -12.73
N ARG A 665 -20.93 3.02 -11.56
CA ARG A 665 -21.16 1.88 -10.66
C ARG A 665 -22.57 1.86 -10.07
N ALA A 666 -23.14 3.03 -9.78
CA ALA A 666 -24.53 3.13 -9.32
C ALA A 666 -25.52 2.70 -10.42
N ALA A 667 -25.35 3.19 -11.65
CA ALA A 667 -26.17 2.81 -12.79
C ALA A 667 -26.00 1.32 -13.14
N GLY A 668 -24.76 0.82 -13.14
CA GLY A 668 -24.42 -0.58 -13.38
C GLY A 668 -25.03 -1.53 -12.35
N ALA A 669 -25.01 -1.17 -11.07
CA ALA A 669 -25.67 -1.96 -10.03
C ALA A 669 -27.19 -2.03 -10.23
N LEU A 670 -27.84 -0.90 -10.57
CA LEU A 670 -29.27 -0.89 -10.92
C LEU A 670 -29.55 -1.70 -12.20
N TRP A 671 -28.66 -1.64 -13.19
CA TRP A 671 -28.76 -2.44 -14.39
C TRP A 671 -28.72 -3.94 -14.06
N GLY A 672 -27.75 -4.39 -13.27
CA GLY A 672 -27.64 -5.77 -12.85
C GLY A 672 -28.85 -6.28 -12.04
N LEU A 673 -29.42 -5.43 -11.17
CA LEU A 673 -30.64 -5.77 -10.43
C LEU A 673 -31.91 -5.79 -11.31
N SER A 674 -31.98 -4.93 -12.33
CA SER A 674 -33.17 -4.74 -13.18
C SER A 674 -33.54 -5.94 -14.07
N VAL A 675 -32.68 -6.94 -14.17
CA VAL A 675 -32.93 -8.19 -14.92
C VAL A 675 -34.09 -8.99 -14.32
N SER A 676 -34.33 -8.91 -13.00
CA SER A 676 -35.46 -9.56 -12.33
C SER A 676 -36.73 -8.70 -12.40
N GLU A 677 -37.89 -9.32 -12.63
CA GLU A 677 -39.19 -8.62 -12.71
C GLU A 677 -39.53 -7.87 -11.42
N THR A 678 -39.31 -8.52 -10.27
CA THR A 678 -39.57 -7.96 -8.94
C THR A 678 -38.76 -6.69 -8.71
N ASN A 679 -37.46 -6.77 -9.01
CA ASN A 679 -36.53 -5.67 -8.86
C ASN A 679 -36.80 -4.54 -9.85
N SER A 680 -37.02 -4.87 -11.13
CA SER A 680 -37.36 -3.89 -12.17
C SER A 680 -38.56 -3.06 -11.74
N THR A 681 -39.61 -3.72 -11.26
CA THR A 681 -40.82 -3.05 -10.75
C THR A 681 -40.51 -2.19 -9.52
N ALA A 682 -39.67 -2.67 -8.60
CA ALA A 682 -39.27 -1.92 -7.40
C ALA A 682 -38.46 -0.66 -7.74
N ILE A 683 -37.46 -0.76 -8.62
CA ILE A 683 -36.65 0.37 -9.11
C ILE A 683 -37.56 1.49 -9.63
N GLY A 684 -38.51 1.15 -10.51
CA GLY A 684 -39.44 2.13 -11.07
C GLY A 684 -40.39 2.74 -10.04
N ARG A 685 -40.86 1.97 -9.05
CA ARG A 685 -41.73 2.47 -7.97
C ARG A 685 -41.01 3.38 -6.99
N GLN A 686 -39.72 3.17 -6.78
CA GLN A 686 -38.88 3.96 -5.87
C GLN A 686 -38.31 5.22 -6.54
N GLY A 687 -38.65 5.48 -7.81
CA GLY A 687 -38.23 6.69 -8.53
C GLY A 687 -36.85 6.57 -9.19
N GLY A 688 -36.30 5.37 -9.38
CA GLY A 688 -34.99 5.16 -10.01
C GLY A 688 -34.91 5.50 -11.49
N ILE A 689 -36.04 5.72 -12.17
CA ILE A 689 -36.07 6.04 -13.61
C ILE A 689 -35.51 7.43 -13.90
N ALA A 690 -35.91 8.45 -13.13
CA ALA A 690 -35.44 9.82 -13.31
C ALA A 690 -33.91 9.97 -13.22
N PRO A 691 -33.19 9.45 -12.20
CA PRO A 691 -31.74 9.54 -12.15
C PRO A 691 -31.08 8.75 -13.28
N LEU A 692 -31.61 7.58 -13.68
CA LEU A 692 -31.08 6.84 -14.83
C LEU A 692 -31.23 7.60 -16.15
N ILE A 693 -32.33 8.36 -16.35
CA ILE A 693 -32.50 9.23 -17.52
C ILE A 693 -31.46 10.35 -17.54
N ALA A 694 -31.19 10.96 -16.38
CA ALA A 694 -30.16 11.99 -16.25
C ALA A 694 -28.76 11.42 -16.56
N LEU A 695 -28.42 10.24 -16.02
CA LEU A 695 -27.14 9.56 -16.27
C LEU A 695 -27.00 9.12 -17.74
N ALA A 696 -28.08 8.70 -18.40
CA ALA A 696 -28.10 8.43 -19.84
C ALA A 696 -27.85 9.69 -20.70
N SER A 697 -27.92 10.89 -20.12
CA SER A 697 -27.58 12.14 -20.79
C SER A 697 -26.13 12.58 -20.54
N SER A 698 -25.32 11.77 -19.84
CA SER A 698 -23.92 12.05 -19.58
C SER A 698 -23.08 11.98 -20.86
N ASP A 699 -22.08 12.86 -20.96
CA ASP A 699 -21.09 12.84 -22.03
C ASP A 699 -20.06 11.71 -21.86
N VAL A 700 -20.06 11.03 -20.71
CA VAL A 700 -19.15 9.92 -20.41
C VAL A 700 -19.74 8.61 -20.91
N GLU A 701 -18.99 7.92 -21.76
CA GLU A 701 -19.45 6.72 -22.47
C GLU A 701 -19.90 5.60 -21.51
N ASP A 702 -19.07 5.24 -20.53
CA ASP A 702 -19.37 4.16 -19.58
C ASP A 702 -20.61 4.46 -18.71
N VAL A 703 -20.78 5.73 -18.32
CA VAL A 703 -21.93 6.18 -17.51
C VAL A 703 -23.23 6.07 -18.31
N HIS A 704 -23.26 6.59 -19.53
CA HIS A 704 -24.49 6.55 -20.31
C HIS A 704 -24.79 5.14 -20.84
N GLU A 705 -23.78 4.28 -21.01
CA GLU A 705 -23.96 2.90 -21.44
C GLU A 705 -24.64 2.08 -20.34
N THR A 706 -24.11 2.13 -19.11
CA THR A 706 -24.70 1.45 -17.96
C THR A 706 -26.13 1.95 -17.68
N ALA A 707 -26.36 3.27 -17.78
CA ALA A 707 -27.69 3.85 -17.64
C ALA A 707 -28.66 3.39 -18.75
N ALA A 708 -28.21 3.36 -20.01
CA ALA A 708 -29.01 2.85 -21.13
C ALA A 708 -29.36 1.36 -20.96
N GLY A 709 -28.43 0.56 -20.44
CA GLY A 709 -28.64 -0.85 -20.10
C GLY A 709 -29.72 -1.04 -19.04
N ALA A 710 -29.68 -0.26 -17.97
CA ALA A 710 -30.73 -0.25 -16.95
C ALA A 710 -32.08 0.15 -17.55
N LEU A 711 -32.13 1.23 -18.33
CA LEU A 711 -33.36 1.71 -18.97
C LEU A 711 -33.94 0.70 -19.97
N TRP A 712 -33.10 -0.05 -20.69
CA TRP A 712 -33.53 -1.14 -21.56
C TRP A 712 -34.27 -2.24 -20.80
N ASN A 713 -33.67 -2.75 -19.71
CA ASN A 713 -34.29 -3.76 -18.87
C ASN A 713 -35.57 -3.26 -18.21
N LEU A 714 -35.58 -2.01 -17.72
CA LEU A 714 -36.76 -1.38 -17.11
C LEU A 714 -37.89 -1.20 -18.14
N ALA A 715 -37.57 -0.74 -19.35
CA ALA A 715 -38.54 -0.56 -20.43
C ALA A 715 -39.23 -1.86 -20.85
N PHE A 716 -38.67 -3.04 -20.52
CA PHE A 716 -39.35 -4.31 -20.76
C PHE A 716 -40.72 -4.39 -20.07
N TYR A 717 -40.94 -3.76 -18.91
CA TYR A 717 -42.22 -3.81 -18.18
C TYR A 717 -43.08 -2.57 -18.47
N ARG A 718 -44.40 -2.77 -18.68
CA ARG A 718 -45.30 -1.71 -19.21
C ARG A 718 -45.30 -0.46 -18.32
N ASP A 719 -45.41 -0.62 -17.02
CA ASP A 719 -45.49 0.51 -16.09
C ASP A 719 -44.19 1.32 -16.05
N ASN A 720 -43.04 0.66 -16.17
CA ASN A 720 -41.75 1.33 -16.21
C ASN A 720 -41.53 2.03 -17.56
N ALA A 721 -41.91 1.41 -18.68
CA ALA A 721 -41.91 2.06 -19.98
C ALA A 721 -42.79 3.33 -19.98
N LEU A 722 -43.95 3.29 -19.33
CA LEU A 722 -44.81 4.48 -19.16
C LEU A 722 -44.12 5.58 -18.34
N ARG A 723 -43.48 5.23 -17.22
CA ARG A 723 -42.71 6.17 -16.41
C ARG A 723 -41.55 6.80 -17.19
N ILE A 724 -40.79 6.01 -17.95
CA ILE A 724 -39.70 6.53 -18.80
C ILE A 724 -40.23 7.57 -19.80
N ILE A 725 -41.40 7.33 -20.39
CA ILE A 725 -42.06 8.29 -21.30
C ILE A 725 -42.53 9.54 -20.55
N GLN A 726 -43.11 9.38 -19.36
CA GLN A 726 -43.63 10.49 -18.55
C GLN A 726 -42.52 11.38 -17.98
N ASP A 727 -41.34 10.81 -17.72
CA ASP A 727 -40.16 11.49 -17.18
C ASP A 727 -39.22 12.01 -18.30
N ASP A 728 -39.75 12.21 -19.51
CA ASP A 728 -39.04 12.74 -20.69
C ASP A 728 -37.81 11.93 -21.15
N GLY A 729 -37.72 10.65 -20.78
CA GLY A 729 -36.59 9.77 -21.10
C GLY A 729 -36.42 9.39 -22.57
N VAL A 730 -37.42 9.66 -23.41
CA VAL A 730 -37.35 9.34 -24.84
C VAL A 730 -36.29 10.18 -25.56
N GLN A 731 -36.13 11.46 -25.22
CA GLN A 731 -35.16 12.34 -25.89
C GLN A 731 -33.71 11.93 -25.63
N PRO A 732 -33.29 11.67 -24.36
CA PRO A 732 -31.96 11.12 -24.08
C PRO A 732 -31.67 9.80 -24.81
N LEU A 733 -32.62 8.87 -24.83
CA LEU A 733 -32.44 7.59 -25.52
C LEU A 733 -32.36 7.75 -27.05
N VAL A 734 -33.12 8.68 -27.63
CA VAL A 734 -33.01 9.04 -29.05
C VAL A 734 -31.64 9.66 -29.36
N HIS A 735 -31.16 10.55 -28.49
CA HIS A 735 -29.84 11.14 -28.61
C HIS A 735 -28.76 10.05 -28.58
N LEU A 736 -28.76 9.19 -27.55
CA LEU A 736 -27.81 8.08 -27.45
C LEU A 736 -27.85 7.18 -28.68
N CYS A 737 -29.04 6.73 -29.11
CA CYS A 737 -29.23 5.89 -30.30
C CYS A 737 -28.61 6.49 -31.58
N SER A 738 -28.63 7.82 -31.69
CA SER A 738 -28.24 8.55 -32.90
C SER A 738 -26.76 8.95 -32.89
N SER A 739 -26.26 9.44 -31.76
CA SER A 739 -24.99 10.16 -31.69
C SER A 739 -23.96 9.61 -30.69
N SER A 740 -24.27 8.59 -29.89
CA SER A 740 -23.26 7.98 -29.01
C SER A 740 -22.15 7.31 -29.83
N ASN A 741 -20.92 7.35 -29.33
CA ASN A 741 -19.78 6.64 -29.90
C ASN A 741 -19.79 5.14 -29.51
N SER A 742 -20.40 4.79 -28.38
CA SER A 742 -20.61 3.39 -27.99
C SER A 742 -21.70 2.75 -28.84
N LYS A 743 -21.30 1.75 -29.64
CA LYS A 743 -22.25 0.89 -30.37
C LYS A 743 -23.21 0.17 -29.43
N MET A 744 -22.74 -0.15 -28.23
CA MET A 744 -23.51 -0.85 -27.22
C MET A 744 -24.57 0.06 -26.59
N ALA A 745 -24.21 1.28 -26.20
CA ALA A 745 -25.17 2.28 -25.73
C ALA A 745 -26.26 2.57 -26.78
N ARG A 746 -25.87 2.71 -28.06
CA ARG A 746 -26.83 2.86 -29.17
C ARG A 746 -27.77 1.66 -29.28
N PHE A 747 -27.23 0.45 -29.16
CA PHE A 747 -28.00 -0.78 -29.23
C PHE A 747 -29.00 -0.88 -28.07
N MET A 748 -28.56 -0.69 -26.83
CA MET A 748 -29.44 -0.69 -25.65
C MET A 748 -30.53 0.38 -25.73
N ALA A 749 -30.17 1.61 -26.16
CA ALA A 749 -31.13 2.68 -26.34
C ALA A 749 -32.18 2.33 -27.42
N ALA A 750 -31.76 1.76 -28.55
CA ALA A 750 -32.68 1.30 -29.58
C ALA A 750 -33.65 0.22 -29.06
N LEU A 751 -33.15 -0.72 -28.26
CA LEU A 751 -33.98 -1.76 -27.66
C LEU A 751 -34.98 -1.19 -26.64
N ALA A 752 -34.55 -0.24 -25.81
CA ALA A 752 -35.44 0.46 -24.88
C ALA A 752 -36.58 1.18 -25.61
N LEU A 753 -36.25 1.94 -26.67
CA LEU A 753 -37.23 2.66 -27.51
C LEU A 753 -38.22 1.70 -28.15
N VAL A 754 -37.74 0.57 -28.68
CA VAL A 754 -38.61 -0.46 -29.26
C VAL A 754 -39.55 -1.06 -28.21
N TYR A 755 -39.09 -1.33 -26.99
CA TYR A 755 -39.96 -1.81 -25.91
C TYR A 755 -41.00 -0.79 -25.43
N MET A 756 -40.74 0.51 -25.60
CA MET A 756 -41.70 1.57 -25.32
C MET A 756 -42.78 1.69 -26.42
N PHE A 757 -42.41 1.47 -27.68
CA PHE A 757 -43.27 1.74 -28.84
C PHE A 757 -43.64 0.49 -29.66
N ASP A 758 -43.67 -0.69 -29.06
CA ASP A 758 -44.12 -1.95 -29.71
C ASP A 758 -45.65 -2.11 -29.77
N GLY A 759 -46.40 -1.02 -29.64
CA GLY A 759 -47.86 -1.00 -29.74
C GLY A 759 -48.60 -1.42 -28.46
N ARG A 760 -47.89 -1.64 -27.35
CA ARG A 760 -48.53 -2.01 -26.07
C ARG A 760 -48.93 -0.84 -25.19
N ILE A 761 -48.50 0.38 -25.51
CA ILE A 761 -48.85 1.60 -24.78
C ILE A 761 -49.89 2.36 -25.62
N ASP A 762 -50.97 2.78 -24.97
CA ASP A 762 -52.07 3.49 -25.63
C ASP A 762 -51.62 4.89 -26.11
N SER A 763 -52.18 5.37 -27.22
CA SER A 763 -51.76 6.62 -27.87
C SER A 763 -52.01 7.89 -27.04
N ALA A 764 -52.83 7.79 -25.99
CA ALA A 764 -53.14 8.86 -25.05
C ALA A 764 -52.86 8.41 -23.62
N VAL A 765 -51.78 8.92 -23.02
CA VAL A 765 -51.45 8.68 -21.60
C VAL A 765 -51.70 9.96 -20.79
N PRO A 766 -52.48 9.89 -19.70
CA PRO A 766 -52.63 11.00 -18.77
C PRO A 766 -51.30 11.28 -18.06
N VAL A 767 -50.86 12.54 -18.04
CA VAL A 767 -49.71 12.98 -17.23
C VAL A 767 -50.20 13.38 -15.84
N GLY A 768 -49.54 12.88 -14.79
CA GLY A 768 -49.78 13.33 -13.42
C GLY A 768 -49.36 14.80 -13.22
N PRO A 769 -49.84 15.50 -12.18
CA PRO A 769 -49.50 16.90 -11.97
C PRO A 769 -48.00 17.05 -11.68
N SER A 770 -47.26 17.70 -12.58
CA SER A 770 -45.87 18.11 -12.32
C SER A 770 -45.81 19.13 -11.17
N PRO A 771 -44.75 19.12 -10.32
CA PRO A 771 -44.62 20.06 -9.20
C PRO A 771 -44.57 21.55 -9.61
N SER A 772 -44.32 21.83 -10.89
CA SER A 772 -44.10 23.17 -11.44
C SER A 772 -45.30 23.76 -12.20
N SER A 773 -46.45 23.08 -12.27
CA SER A 773 -47.61 23.62 -13.01
C SER A 773 -48.94 23.37 -12.30
N GLN A 774 -49.53 24.44 -11.77
CA GLN A 774 -50.93 24.45 -11.35
C GLN A 774 -51.85 24.32 -12.58
N GLY A 775 -52.63 23.24 -12.61
CA GLY A 775 -53.94 23.20 -13.27
C GLY A 775 -53.96 23.11 -14.81
N SER A 776 -53.54 21.98 -15.38
CA SER A 776 -54.01 21.52 -16.71
C SER A 776 -53.58 20.05 -16.91
N SER A 777 -54.55 19.16 -17.13
CA SER A 777 -54.29 17.75 -17.44
C SER A 777 -53.73 17.65 -18.87
N LYS A 778 -52.41 17.76 -19.04
CA LYS A 778 -51.75 17.55 -20.33
C LYS A 778 -51.83 16.06 -20.68
N THR A 779 -52.31 15.74 -21.88
CA THR A 779 -52.21 14.40 -22.47
C THR A 779 -50.98 14.39 -23.38
N LEU A 780 -50.04 13.46 -23.18
CA LEU A 780 -48.88 13.32 -24.06
C LEU A 780 -49.30 12.65 -25.38
N ASN A 781 -48.95 13.25 -26.52
CA ASN A 781 -49.14 12.65 -27.84
C ASN A 781 -48.02 11.62 -28.11
N ILE A 782 -48.24 10.39 -27.65
CA ILE A 782 -47.28 9.29 -27.74
C ILE A 782 -47.03 8.87 -29.19
N ASP A 783 -48.03 9.00 -30.08
CA ASP A 783 -47.89 8.62 -31.48
C ASP A 783 -46.86 9.50 -32.22
N GLY A 784 -46.81 10.80 -31.90
CA GLY A 784 -45.82 11.72 -32.46
C GLY A 784 -44.41 11.41 -31.98
N VAL A 785 -44.25 11.21 -30.68
CA VAL A 785 -42.97 10.90 -30.02
C VAL A 785 -42.45 9.53 -30.48
N GLY A 786 -43.33 8.53 -30.54
CA GLY A 786 -42.99 7.17 -30.97
C GLY A 786 -42.55 7.09 -32.43
N ARG A 787 -43.19 7.84 -33.35
CA ARG A 787 -42.74 7.91 -34.75
C ARG A 787 -41.33 8.47 -34.90
N MET A 788 -41.02 9.53 -34.16
CA MET A 788 -39.67 10.11 -34.13
C MET A 788 -38.67 9.12 -33.52
N ALA A 789 -38.99 8.51 -32.39
CA ALA A 789 -38.08 7.56 -31.73
C ALA A 789 -37.78 6.34 -32.62
N LEU A 790 -38.81 5.74 -33.22
CA LEU A 790 -38.64 4.61 -34.15
C LEU A 790 -37.86 5.02 -35.41
N LYS A 791 -37.99 6.26 -35.90
CA LYS A 791 -37.17 6.74 -37.02
C LYS A 791 -35.67 6.68 -36.69
N HIS A 792 -35.27 7.09 -35.50
CA HIS A 792 -33.85 7.02 -35.09
C HIS A 792 -33.38 5.58 -34.86
N VAL A 793 -34.27 4.68 -34.39
CA VAL A 793 -33.99 3.24 -34.38
C VAL A 793 -33.74 2.71 -35.79
N ASP A 794 -34.53 3.13 -36.77
CA ASP A 794 -34.36 2.75 -38.17
C ASP A 794 -33.04 3.27 -38.75
N GLU A 795 -32.67 4.52 -38.46
CA GLU A 795 -31.38 5.11 -38.81
C GLU A 795 -30.20 4.33 -38.21
N PHE A 796 -30.30 3.94 -36.93
CA PHE A 796 -29.30 3.09 -36.26
C PHE A 796 -29.16 1.73 -36.94
N VAL A 797 -30.24 0.98 -37.11
CA VAL A 797 -30.19 -0.35 -37.77
C VAL A 797 -29.69 -0.22 -39.21
N SER A 798 -30.05 0.86 -39.91
CA SER A 798 -29.60 1.14 -41.28
C SER A 798 -28.12 1.52 -41.36
N SER A 799 -27.50 1.98 -40.28
CA SER A 799 -26.05 2.23 -40.26
C SER A 799 -25.21 0.94 -40.44
N PHE A 800 -25.80 -0.22 -40.18
CA PHE A 800 -25.19 -1.55 -40.42
C PHE A 800 -25.55 -2.14 -41.79
N TYR A 801 -26.31 -1.40 -42.62
CA TYR A 801 -26.73 -1.86 -43.93
C TYR A 801 -25.77 -1.39 -45.03
N GLU A 802 -25.11 -2.35 -45.68
CA GLU A 802 -24.31 -2.11 -46.88
C GLU A 802 -25.05 -2.60 -48.13
N PRO A 803 -25.50 -1.70 -49.03
CA PRO A 803 -26.36 -2.08 -50.15
C PRO A 803 -25.77 -3.15 -51.07
N GLN A 804 -24.47 -3.09 -51.37
CA GLN A 804 -23.84 -4.04 -52.30
C GLN A 804 -23.76 -5.44 -51.68
N THR A 805 -23.27 -5.52 -50.43
CA THR A 805 -23.09 -6.76 -49.67
C THR A 805 -24.43 -7.45 -49.38
N PHE A 806 -25.44 -6.68 -48.94
CA PHE A 806 -26.75 -7.22 -48.58
C PHE A 806 -27.57 -7.66 -49.81
N ASN A 807 -27.51 -6.92 -50.93
CA ASN A 807 -28.18 -7.35 -52.16
C ASN A 807 -27.54 -8.59 -52.77
N ALA A 808 -26.20 -8.71 -52.72
CA ALA A 808 -25.48 -9.90 -53.16
C ALA A 808 -25.82 -11.13 -52.29
N ALA A 809 -25.87 -10.97 -50.96
CA ALA A 809 -26.27 -12.03 -50.04
C ALA A 809 -27.76 -12.42 -50.20
N ALA A 810 -28.63 -11.45 -50.52
CA ALA A 810 -30.04 -11.71 -50.82
C ALA A 810 -30.24 -12.55 -52.09
N ALA A 811 -29.40 -12.35 -53.11
CA ALA A 811 -29.48 -13.02 -54.41
C ALA A 811 -28.82 -14.41 -54.43
N THR A 812 -27.70 -14.59 -53.73
CA THR A 812 -26.85 -15.79 -53.84
C THR A 812 -27.14 -16.87 -52.78
N LEU A 813 -27.74 -16.52 -51.63
CA LEU A 813 -28.06 -17.44 -50.52
C LEU A 813 -26.86 -18.27 -49.99
N VAL A 814 -25.61 -17.87 -50.29
CA VAL A 814 -24.42 -18.64 -49.89
C VAL A 814 -24.11 -18.40 -48.40
N PRO A 815 -23.90 -19.46 -47.58
CA PRO A 815 -23.62 -19.33 -46.15
C PRO A 815 -22.40 -18.46 -45.80
N THR A 816 -21.40 -18.40 -46.67
CA THR A 816 -20.18 -17.58 -46.48
C THR A 816 -20.47 -16.08 -46.54
N ALA A 817 -21.37 -15.64 -47.43
CA ALA A 817 -21.76 -14.22 -47.52
C ALA A 817 -22.54 -13.76 -46.28
N LEU A 818 -23.41 -14.63 -45.73
CA LEU A 818 -24.12 -14.36 -44.49
C LEU A 818 -23.18 -14.32 -43.28
N ALA A 819 -22.15 -15.17 -43.26
CA ALA A 819 -21.12 -15.16 -42.22
C ALA A 819 -20.31 -13.85 -42.23
N GLN A 820 -19.90 -13.40 -43.42
CA GLN A 820 -19.16 -12.15 -43.58
C GLN A 820 -19.98 -10.94 -43.09
N ILE A 821 -21.26 -10.87 -43.47
CA ILE A 821 -22.16 -9.81 -42.98
C ILE A 821 -22.27 -9.87 -41.45
N ALA A 822 -22.49 -11.06 -40.88
CA ALA A 822 -22.64 -11.24 -39.44
C ALA A 822 -21.42 -10.72 -38.65
N GLU A 823 -20.21 -10.99 -39.15
CA GLU A 823 -18.97 -10.51 -38.51
C GLU A 823 -18.81 -8.98 -38.63
N THR A 824 -19.10 -8.40 -39.80
CA THR A 824 -19.00 -6.94 -40.00
C THR A 824 -19.94 -6.14 -39.11
N ILE A 825 -21.17 -6.65 -38.89
CA ILE A 825 -22.19 -5.94 -38.12
C ILE A 825 -22.22 -6.32 -36.64
N ARG A 826 -21.26 -7.14 -36.19
CA ARG A 826 -21.20 -7.65 -34.82
C ARG A 826 -20.98 -6.50 -33.83
N ILE A 827 -21.72 -6.56 -32.72
CA ILE A 827 -21.45 -5.79 -31.51
C ILE A 827 -20.84 -6.79 -30.52
N PRO A 828 -19.51 -6.82 -30.32
CA PRO A 828 -18.84 -7.82 -29.49
C PRO A 828 -19.44 -7.96 -28.08
N GLU A 829 -19.77 -6.83 -27.47
CA GLU A 829 -20.26 -6.69 -26.09
C GLU A 829 -21.68 -7.26 -25.93
N ALA A 830 -22.48 -7.27 -27.00
CA ALA A 830 -23.85 -7.80 -26.98
C ALA A 830 -23.90 -9.30 -26.63
N GLY A 831 -22.80 -10.03 -26.84
CA GLY A 831 -22.68 -11.44 -26.44
C GLY A 831 -22.67 -11.67 -24.92
N HIS A 832 -22.41 -10.63 -24.12
CA HIS A 832 -22.45 -10.67 -22.65
C HIS A 832 -23.84 -10.43 -22.07
N LEU A 833 -24.77 -9.92 -22.88
CA LEU A 833 -26.15 -9.71 -22.45
C LEU A 833 -26.86 -11.06 -22.33
N ARG A 834 -27.69 -11.20 -21.32
CA ARG A 834 -28.50 -12.40 -21.11
C ARG A 834 -29.98 -12.03 -21.13
N CYS A 835 -30.72 -12.57 -22.09
CA CYS A 835 -32.16 -12.41 -22.19
C CYS A 835 -32.90 -13.55 -21.49
N SER A 836 -34.05 -13.22 -20.92
CA SER A 836 -35.09 -14.14 -20.47
C SER A 836 -35.88 -14.71 -21.65
N GLY A 837 -36.64 -15.79 -21.41
CA GLY A 837 -37.55 -16.35 -22.41
C GLY A 837 -38.62 -15.35 -22.85
N ALA A 838 -39.11 -14.51 -21.93
CA ALA A 838 -40.14 -13.52 -22.22
C ALA A 838 -39.65 -12.40 -23.16
N GLU A 839 -38.38 -12.01 -23.04
CA GLU A 839 -37.71 -11.05 -23.94
C GLU A 839 -37.53 -11.65 -25.33
N ILE A 840 -37.02 -12.88 -25.42
CA ILE A 840 -36.91 -13.60 -26.69
C ILE A 840 -38.27 -13.72 -27.37
N ASP A 841 -39.32 -14.12 -26.64
CA ASP A 841 -40.68 -14.21 -27.16
C ASP A 841 -41.21 -12.86 -27.66
N ARG A 842 -40.81 -11.76 -27.01
CA ARG A 842 -41.20 -10.41 -27.41
C ARG A 842 -40.54 -10.00 -28.72
N TYR A 843 -39.25 -10.26 -28.89
CA TYR A 843 -38.57 -10.05 -30.18
C TYR A 843 -39.21 -10.89 -31.28
N VAL A 844 -39.53 -12.16 -31.01
CA VAL A 844 -40.21 -13.04 -31.97
C VAL A 844 -41.62 -12.53 -32.32
N ARG A 845 -42.35 -11.92 -31.38
CA ARG A 845 -43.63 -11.26 -31.65
C ARG A 845 -43.46 -10.04 -32.54
N MET A 846 -42.46 -9.20 -32.28
CA MET A 846 -42.18 -8.00 -33.08
C MET A 846 -41.81 -8.31 -34.54
N LEU A 847 -41.25 -9.49 -34.83
CA LEU A 847 -41.06 -9.96 -36.21
C LEU A 847 -42.37 -10.11 -37.02
N ARG A 848 -43.51 -10.23 -36.33
CA ARG A 848 -44.85 -10.34 -36.94
C ARG A 848 -45.59 -9.00 -37.00
N ASP A 849 -45.05 -7.96 -36.38
CA ASP A 849 -45.67 -6.63 -36.32
C ASP A 849 -45.77 -6.00 -37.72
N PRO A 850 -46.79 -5.19 -38.06
CA PRO A 850 -46.83 -4.48 -39.35
C PRO A 850 -45.67 -3.48 -39.56
N SER A 851 -45.07 -2.93 -38.50
CA SER A 851 -43.97 -1.97 -38.56
C SER A 851 -42.68 -2.60 -39.11
N SER A 852 -42.16 -2.03 -40.20
CA SER A 852 -40.87 -2.42 -40.78
C SER A 852 -39.72 -2.23 -39.79
N ILE A 853 -39.78 -1.18 -38.98
CA ILE A 853 -38.73 -0.81 -38.02
C ILE A 853 -38.65 -1.84 -36.91
N LEU A 854 -39.80 -2.23 -36.33
CA LEU A 854 -39.86 -3.25 -35.27
C LEU A 854 -39.36 -4.60 -35.79
N LYS A 855 -39.68 -4.99 -37.03
CA LYS A 855 -39.12 -6.21 -37.65
C LYS A 855 -37.61 -6.15 -37.81
N SER A 856 -37.08 -5.05 -38.37
CA SER A 856 -35.64 -4.92 -38.62
C SER A 856 -34.83 -4.89 -37.32
N CYS A 857 -35.29 -4.12 -36.32
CA CYS A 857 -34.62 -4.03 -35.03
C CYS A 857 -34.68 -5.35 -34.24
N SER A 858 -35.84 -6.02 -34.19
CA SER A 858 -35.94 -7.33 -33.51
C SER A 858 -35.12 -8.41 -34.20
N ALA A 859 -35.07 -8.43 -35.53
CA ALA A 859 -34.19 -9.34 -36.27
C ALA A 859 -32.71 -9.07 -35.99
N PHE A 860 -32.32 -7.79 -35.92
CA PHE A 860 -30.96 -7.38 -35.58
C PHE A 860 -30.58 -7.76 -34.15
N ALA A 861 -31.47 -7.55 -33.18
CA ALA A 861 -31.25 -7.93 -31.78
C ALA A 861 -31.04 -9.44 -31.62
N LEU A 862 -31.94 -10.25 -32.19
CA LEU A 862 -31.81 -11.71 -32.17
C LEU A 862 -30.53 -12.19 -32.86
N LEU A 863 -30.08 -11.50 -33.90
CA LEU A 863 -28.80 -11.77 -34.53
C LEU A 863 -27.65 -11.56 -33.55
N GLN A 864 -27.57 -10.39 -32.90
CA GLN A 864 -26.50 -10.09 -31.93
C GLN A 864 -26.48 -11.13 -30.79
N PHE A 865 -27.64 -11.49 -30.26
CA PHE A 865 -27.78 -12.47 -29.17
C PHE A 865 -27.43 -13.91 -29.54
N THR A 866 -27.43 -14.26 -30.83
CA THR A 866 -27.13 -15.61 -31.33
C THR A 866 -25.79 -15.68 -32.05
N MET A 867 -24.96 -14.64 -31.98
CA MET A 867 -23.65 -14.64 -32.64
C MET A 867 -22.75 -15.77 -32.09
N PRO A 868 -22.14 -16.59 -32.96
CA PRO A 868 -21.19 -17.60 -32.53
C PRO A 868 -20.05 -17.01 -31.68
N GLY A 869 -19.70 -17.68 -30.60
CA GLY A 869 -18.69 -17.22 -29.64
C GLY A 869 -19.17 -16.19 -28.61
N GLY A 870 -20.44 -15.78 -28.63
CA GLY A 870 -21.04 -15.01 -27.54
C GLY A 870 -21.27 -15.86 -26.28
N ARG A 871 -21.02 -15.30 -25.09
CA ARG A 871 -21.12 -15.99 -23.78
C ARG A 871 -22.47 -16.68 -23.58
N HIS A 872 -23.56 -16.02 -23.97
CA HIS A 872 -24.93 -16.54 -23.80
C HIS A 872 -25.60 -17.01 -25.11
N ALA A 873 -24.85 -17.15 -26.21
CA ALA A 873 -25.42 -17.47 -27.53
C ALA A 873 -26.17 -18.82 -27.55
N MET A 874 -25.64 -19.83 -26.85
CA MET A 874 -26.31 -21.14 -26.71
C MET A 874 -27.61 -21.05 -25.90
N HIS A 875 -27.60 -20.27 -24.82
CA HIS A 875 -28.79 -20.03 -23.99
C HIS A 875 -29.90 -19.38 -24.82
N HIS A 876 -29.60 -18.32 -25.56
CA HIS A 876 -30.57 -17.66 -26.44
C HIS A 876 -31.05 -18.57 -27.58
N SER A 877 -30.16 -19.37 -28.16
CA SER A 877 -30.53 -20.35 -29.19
C SER A 877 -31.53 -21.38 -28.67
N CYS A 878 -31.32 -21.88 -27.45
CA CYS A 878 -32.26 -22.78 -26.78
C CYS A 878 -33.62 -22.10 -26.52
N LEU A 879 -33.61 -20.84 -26.05
CA LEU A 879 -34.84 -20.07 -25.84
C LEU A 879 -35.62 -19.87 -27.15
N LEU A 880 -34.94 -19.55 -28.25
CA LEU A 880 -35.56 -19.38 -29.58
C LEU A 880 -36.18 -20.68 -30.10
N GLN A 881 -35.53 -21.83 -29.86
CA GLN A 881 -36.09 -23.13 -30.21
C GLN A 881 -37.35 -23.44 -29.38
N LYS A 882 -37.30 -23.22 -28.06
CA LYS A 882 -38.44 -23.39 -27.15
C LYS A 882 -39.62 -22.48 -27.53
N ALA A 883 -39.34 -21.26 -27.97
CA ALA A 883 -40.33 -20.30 -28.46
C ALA A 883 -40.94 -20.67 -29.82
N GLY A 884 -40.45 -21.73 -30.50
CA GLY A 884 -40.87 -22.06 -31.86
C GLY A 884 -40.51 -20.98 -32.88
N ALA A 885 -39.46 -20.19 -32.60
CA ALA A 885 -39.10 -19.00 -33.37
C ALA A 885 -38.72 -19.31 -34.83
N ALA A 886 -38.21 -20.51 -35.12
CA ALA A 886 -37.77 -20.93 -36.45
C ALA A 886 -38.84 -20.73 -37.53
N ARG A 887 -40.13 -20.97 -37.21
CA ARG A 887 -41.23 -20.75 -38.17
C ARG A 887 -41.40 -19.26 -38.50
N VAL A 888 -41.28 -18.41 -37.49
CA VAL A 888 -41.43 -16.95 -37.65
C VAL A 888 -40.24 -16.38 -38.40
N LEU A 889 -39.03 -16.79 -38.03
CA LEU A 889 -37.80 -16.38 -38.70
C LEU A 889 -37.81 -16.75 -40.19
N ARG A 890 -38.22 -17.97 -40.54
CA ARG A 890 -38.37 -18.40 -41.96
C ARG A 890 -39.43 -17.60 -42.70
N ALA A 891 -40.58 -17.33 -42.05
CA ALA A 891 -41.63 -16.52 -42.65
C ALA A 891 -41.17 -15.09 -42.93
N THR A 892 -40.45 -14.46 -42.00
CA THR A 892 -39.88 -13.11 -42.19
C THR A 892 -38.78 -13.11 -43.25
N ALA A 893 -37.91 -14.11 -43.28
CA ALA A 893 -36.86 -14.25 -44.30
C ALA A 893 -37.41 -14.37 -45.73
N ALA A 894 -38.58 -15.02 -45.89
CA ALA A 894 -39.24 -15.25 -47.18
C ALA A 894 -40.25 -14.16 -47.58
N ALA A 895 -40.67 -13.28 -46.66
CA ALA A 895 -41.69 -12.27 -46.91
C ALA A 895 -41.22 -11.26 -47.98
N SER A 896 -42.04 -11.07 -49.02
CA SER A 896 -41.79 -10.07 -50.08
C SER A 896 -41.93 -8.63 -49.58
N THR A 897 -42.74 -8.42 -48.53
CA THR A 897 -43.03 -7.12 -47.92
C THR A 897 -42.11 -6.78 -46.74
N ALA A 898 -41.22 -7.69 -46.33
CA ALA A 898 -40.27 -7.41 -45.25
C ALA A 898 -39.05 -6.61 -45.76
N PRO A 899 -38.50 -5.68 -44.95
CA PRO A 899 -37.27 -4.97 -45.27
C PRO A 899 -36.11 -5.93 -45.54
N ILE A 900 -35.19 -5.55 -46.43
CA ILE A 900 -34.03 -6.39 -46.78
C ILE A 900 -33.16 -6.70 -45.56
N GLN A 901 -32.99 -5.74 -44.65
CA GLN A 901 -32.27 -5.90 -43.38
C GLN A 901 -32.89 -7.03 -42.55
N ALA A 902 -34.20 -6.94 -42.27
CA ALA A 902 -34.93 -7.96 -41.52
C ALA A 902 -34.80 -9.37 -42.15
N LYS A 903 -34.86 -9.45 -43.49
CA LYS A 903 -34.71 -10.73 -44.22
C LYS A 903 -33.31 -11.32 -44.08
N ILE A 904 -32.27 -10.51 -44.19
CA ILE A 904 -30.89 -10.97 -44.06
C ILE A 904 -30.56 -11.34 -42.61
N PHE A 905 -30.94 -10.50 -41.65
CA PHE A 905 -30.68 -10.76 -40.23
C PHE A 905 -31.36 -12.03 -39.75
N THR A 906 -32.63 -12.26 -40.11
CA THR A 906 -33.33 -13.52 -39.76
C THR A 906 -32.73 -14.77 -40.42
N LYS A 907 -32.17 -14.67 -41.63
CA LYS A 907 -31.39 -15.77 -42.24
C LYS A 907 -30.11 -16.06 -41.47
N ILE A 908 -29.41 -15.04 -40.98
CA ILE A 908 -28.23 -15.21 -40.13
C ILE A 908 -28.61 -15.87 -38.80
N VAL A 909 -29.69 -15.43 -38.14
CA VAL A 909 -30.20 -16.07 -36.92
C VAL A 909 -30.52 -17.55 -37.16
N LEU A 910 -31.20 -17.89 -38.26
CA LEU A 910 -31.49 -19.29 -38.61
C LEU A 910 -30.22 -20.12 -38.79
N ARG A 911 -29.21 -19.58 -39.50
CA ARG A 911 -27.89 -20.21 -39.64
C ARG A 911 -27.22 -20.42 -38.29
N ASN A 912 -27.25 -19.42 -37.41
CA ASN A 912 -26.66 -19.52 -36.07
C ASN A 912 -27.32 -20.64 -35.26
N LEU A 913 -28.66 -20.74 -35.32
CA LEU A 913 -29.40 -21.82 -34.67
C LEU A 913 -29.03 -23.21 -35.22
N GLU A 914 -28.82 -23.35 -36.54
CA GLU A 914 -28.39 -24.59 -37.18
C GLU A 914 -26.96 -24.98 -36.76
N ASN A 915 -26.02 -24.03 -36.75
CA ASN A 915 -24.65 -24.28 -36.28
C ASN A 915 -24.63 -24.74 -34.81
N HIS A 916 -25.46 -24.16 -33.94
CA HIS A 916 -25.54 -24.54 -32.53
C HIS A 916 -26.23 -25.90 -32.31
N HIS A 917 -27.09 -26.33 -33.24
CA HIS A 917 -27.63 -27.69 -33.25
C HIS A 917 -26.56 -28.73 -33.61
N GLU A 918 -25.71 -28.47 -34.60
CA GLU A 918 -24.63 -29.39 -35.00
C GLU A 918 -23.54 -29.56 -33.93
N VAL A 919 -23.32 -28.54 -33.09
CA VAL A 919 -22.35 -28.60 -31.97
C VAL A 919 -22.94 -29.30 -30.74
N SER A 920 -24.27 -29.46 -30.64
CA SER A 920 -24.95 -30.08 -29.50
C SER A 920 -25.44 -31.52 -29.76
N SER A 921 -25.40 -31.98 -31.01
CA SER A 921 -25.63 -33.38 -31.44
C SER A 921 -24.32 -34.15 -31.55
#